data_AF-A0A1B8AHW3-F1
#
_entry.id   AF-A0A1B8AHW3-F1
#
_cell.length_a   1.000
_cell.length_b   1.000
_cell.length_c   1.000
_cell.angle_alpha   90.00
_cell.angle_beta   90.00
_cell.angle_gamma   90.00
#
_symmetry.space_group_name_H-M   'P 1'
#
loop_
_entity.id
_entity.type
_entity.pdbx_description
1 polymer ?
#
loop_
_entity_poly.entity_id
_entity_poly.type
_entity_poly.pdbx_seq_one_letter_code
_entity_poly.pdbx_strand_id
1 'polypeptide(L)'
;MTSAASSSIASEPICTSSSERLSENERFIDNEHDPLIPSLQDVHHTFQQGEATWKFFLSQAKAIPKGLWPKDALDPYVTLVDVPGLPANLPRRKVIRGRPCWEFSRDIGVTDCQSDTSLRLGQLTTFQLLIDDPIACAVGPDAASYACTNSETTESLAVLVMCWSYILSVRLFEMQGFGVRYTDHRLWPILPQDQEETTADINLKGASPGLIRWLCAILSPAMGWQARGHNHFPPWAAFLKTNALLVIEASDMAADVCTPPSSAEAMELLIELCRLFNSRADSTLSYSEPMPPYKASFLAALALPFYRFMKLQPQLPRPHLIKRSSKPLNSAHKKQIRGYLLHIRYFMTLSAHPPSIGSILWSIFWQPDINCNLVGPWLGSVLHVLEPILVPNEVEVLLKVLVSRRPRIGIWWVSLFLLGDLALLDWIKRYTTRMEEKYGFGTLSSPDPMVSAWTGSKQSFLDFDNDCLYPKLSDLVSTVDLLRCRFDFKLQDTTSTALSWRPFGCMEKCLVELEIWPQLESTYTRRYSAFVWYPEKNFDKGFRENTGQHIMDVPDNLAIHTSTKQENSHPLNMRPSKRSTCEMIEHLVEDAGGSRNWANAGLPVLRTRLKWLHDWEGLDTMDGPVVEKEETRTPSWFLESWINGKFCSESHGIEESVD
;
A
#
# COMPACT_ATOMS: atom_id res chain seq x y z
N MET A 1 -2.39 37.81 45.79
CA MET A 1 -3.21 38.80 45.05
C MET A 1 -3.15 38.43 43.58
N THR A 2 -4.19 37.70 43.12
CA THR A 2 -5.08 38.06 41.98
C THR A 2 -4.38 38.09 40.62
N SER A 3 -4.78 37.39 39.56
CA SER A 3 -6.03 36.71 39.22
C SER A 3 -5.78 35.86 37.97
N ALA A 4 -6.37 34.67 37.91
CA ALA A 4 -6.53 33.88 36.68
C ALA A 4 -7.53 34.57 35.72
N ALA A 5 -7.34 34.37 34.42
CA ALA A 5 -8.34 34.69 33.40
C ALA A 5 -8.52 33.46 32.49
N SER A 6 -9.61 32.75 32.75
CA SER A 6 -10.19 31.70 31.91
C SER A 6 -11.00 32.34 30.79
N SER A 7 -10.71 32.02 29.53
CA SER A 7 -11.60 32.31 28.40
C SER A 7 -12.35 31.04 28.00
N SER A 8 -13.63 30.98 28.37
CA SER A 8 -14.60 29.97 27.96
C SER A 8 -14.91 30.12 26.46
N ILE A 9 -14.68 29.06 25.68
CA ILE A 9 -15.25 28.92 24.33
C ILE A 9 -16.61 28.25 24.52
N ALA A 10 -17.67 28.98 24.16
CA ALA A 10 -19.04 28.51 24.23
C ALA A 10 -19.27 27.36 23.25
N SER A 11 -19.79 26.25 23.77
CA SER A 11 -20.32 25.14 22.99
C SER A 11 -21.65 25.57 22.36
N GLU A 12 -21.70 25.64 21.03
CA GLU A 12 -22.98 25.69 20.32
C GLU A 12 -23.63 24.29 20.31
N PRO A 13 -24.94 24.19 20.56
CA PRO A 13 -25.63 22.92 20.60
C PRO A 13 -25.78 22.35 19.19
N ILE A 14 -25.32 21.11 19.01
CA ILE A 14 -25.61 20.28 17.83
C ILE A 14 -27.12 20.04 17.81
N CYS A 15 -27.84 20.82 17.00
CA CYS A 15 -29.25 20.61 16.74
C CYS A 15 -29.42 19.30 15.97
N THR A 16 -30.03 18.32 16.63
CA THR A 16 -30.51 17.07 16.06
C THR A 16 -31.64 17.36 15.08
N SER A 17 -31.34 17.28 13.79
CA SER A 17 -32.32 17.23 12.69
C SER A 17 -32.18 15.86 12.00
N SER A 18 -32.90 14.88 12.53
CA SER A 18 -33.07 13.54 11.93
C SER A 18 -33.87 13.59 10.63
N SER A 19 -34.57 14.70 10.35
CA SER A 19 -35.38 14.90 9.15
C SER A 19 -34.56 15.25 7.91
N GLU A 20 -33.42 15.93 8.03
CA GLU A 20 -32.60 16.32 6.87
C GLU A 20 -31.81 15.13 6.31
N ARG A 21 -31.30 14.22 7.17
CA ARG A 21 -30.58 13.00 6.74
C ARG A 21 -31.46 12.00 5.98
N LEU A 22 -32.76 11.98 6.26
CA LEU A 22 -33.72 11.13 5.53
C LEU A 22 -34.02 11.69 4.14
N SER A 23 -34.12 13.02 4.00
CA SER A 23 -34.47 13.67 2.74
C SER A 23 -33.39 13.59 1.65
N GLU A 24 -32.10 13.50 2.03
CA GLU A 24 -31.02 13.30 1.06
C GLU A 24 -30.98 11.87 0.53
N ASN A 25 -31.15 10.86 1.39
CA ASN A 25 -31.12 9.45 0.99
C ASN A 25 -32.29 9.05 0.08
N GLU A 26 -33.47 9.65 0.26
CA GLU A 26 -34.64 9.43 -0.62
C GLU A 26 -34.48 10.01 -2.03
N ARG A 27 -33.58 10.99 -2.25
CA ARG A 27 -33.29 11.52 -3.60
C ARG A 27 -32.40 10.61 -4.45
N PHE A 28 -31.71 9.65 -3.82
CA PHE A 28 -30.72 8.78 -4.46
C PHE A 28 -31.28 7.43 -4.92
N ILE A 29 -32.50 7.08 -4.53
CA ILE A 29 -33.08 5.76 -4.82
C ILE A 29 -34.45 5.96 -5.47
N ASP A 30 -34.53 5.43 -6.68
CA ASP A 30 -35.72 5.33 -7.53
C ASP A 30 -36.18 6.59 -8.29
N ASN A 31 -35.99 6.53 -9.60
CA ASN A 31 -36.78 7.20 -10.64
C ASN A 31 -36.51 6.37 -11.90
N GLU A 32 -37.53 5.78 -12.52
CA GLU A 32 -37.49 4.83 -13.65
C GLU A 32 -36.75 5.31 -14.94
N HIS A 33 -36.01 6.42 -14.89
CA HIS A 33 -35.42 7.11 -16.04
C HIS A 33 -33.90 7.33 -15.96
N ASP A 34 -33.22 7.04 -14.85
CA ASP A 34 -31.77 7.19 -14.72
C ASP A 34 -31.07 5.81 -14.65
N PRO A 35 -30.44 5.33 -15.75
CA PRO A 35 -29.81 4.01 -15.79
C PRO A 35 -28.55 3.89 -14.91
N LEU A 36 -28.03 4.99 -14.36
CA LEU A 36 -26.87 4.96 -13.46
C LEU A 36 -27.25 4.58 -12.03
N ILE A 37 -28.50 4.78 -11.65
CA ILE A 37 -29.01 4.52 -10.30
C ILE A 37 -29.44 3.05 -10.20
N PRO A 38 -28.92 2.27 -9.24
CA PRO A 38 -29.30 0.88 -9.06
C PRO A 38 -30.74 0.76 -8.54
N SER A 39 -31.38 -0.39 -8.78
CA SER A 39 -32.69 -0.68 -8.21
C SER A 39 -32.62 -0.84 -6.68
N LEU A 40 -33.72 -0.55 -5.99
CA LEU A 40 -33.81 -0.76 -4.53
C LEU A 40 -33.60 -2.24 -4.16
N GLN A 41 -34.01 -3.17 -5.04
CA GLN A 41 -33.81 -4.60 -4.85
C GLN A 41 -32.31 -4.97 -4.86
N ASP A 42 -31.56 -4.46 -5.84
CA ASP A 42 -30.11 -4.71 -5.95
C ASP A 42 -29.35 -4.10 -4.77
N VAL A 43 -29.77 -2.92 -4.32
CA VAL A 43 -29.23 -2.24 -3.14
C VAL A 43 -29.41 -3.10 -1.89
N HIS A 44 -30.62 -3.58 -1.61
CA HIS A 44 -30.89 -4.43 -0.45
C HIS A 44 -30.16 -5.77 -0.53
N HIS A 45 -30.19 -6.41 -1.69
CA HIS A 45 -29.52 -7.69 -1.90
C HIS A 45 -28.01 -7.58 -1.69
N THR A 46 -27.37 -6.55 -2.24
CA THR A 46 -25.93 -6.30 -2.07
C THR A 46 -25.57 -6.06 -0.61
N PHE A 47 -26.38 -5.29 0.12
CA PHE A 47 -26.16 -5.06 1.54
C PHE A 47 -26.22 -6.37 2.35
N GLN A 48 -27.25 -7.20 2.12
CA GLN A 48 -27.42 -8.47 2.84
C GLN A 48 -26.29 -9.46 2.55
N GLN A 49 -25.84 -9.54 1.30
CA GLN A 49 -24.69 -10.36 0.91
C GLN A 49 -23.40 -9.90 1.57
N GLY A 50 -23.13 -8.59 1.55
CA GLY A 50 -21.98 -8.02 2.23
C GLY A 50 -22.03 -8.28 3.73
N GLU A 51 -23.18 -8.04 4.36
CA GLU A 51 -23.36 -8.27 5.79
C GLU A 51 -23.09 -9.73 6.19
N ALA A 52 -23.68 -10.69 5.48
CA ALA A 52 -23.45 -12.11 5.73
C ALA A 52 -21.98 -12.50 5.56
N THR A 53 -21.32 -11.96 4.52
CA THR A 53 -19.91 -12.20 4.21
C THR A 53 -18.99 -11.66 5.31
N TRP A 54 -19.19 -10.43 5.77
CA TRP A 54 -18.35 -9.85 6.82
C TRP A 54 -18.66 -10.42 8.20
N LYS A 55 -19.93 -10.80 8.49
CA LYS A 55 -20.29 -11.52 9.73
C LYS A 55 -19.56 -12.87 9.80
N PHE A 56 -19.44 -13.58 8.67
CA PHE A 56 -18.66 -14.83 8.58
C PHE A 56 -17.20 -14.62 8.97
N PHE A 57 -16.49 -13.66 8.37
CA PHE A 57 -15.10 -13.38 8.75
C PHE A 57 -14.97 -12.91 10.20
N LEU A 58 -15.88 -12.07 10.69
CA LEU A 58 -15.89 -11.63 12.08
C LEU A 58 -16.03 -12.80 13.06
N SER A 59 -16.91 -13.75 12.76
CA SER A 59 -17.07 -14.96 13.58
C SER A 59 -15.82 -15.83 13.61
N GLN A 60 -15.14 -16.01 12.46
CA GLN A 60 -13.86 -16.72 12.40
C GLN A 60 -12.78 -16.00 13.21
N ALA A 61 -12.67 -14.69 13.05
CA ALA A 61 -11.70 -13.88 13.77
C ALA A 61 -11.87 -13.99 15.29
N LYS A 62 -13.12 -13.95 15.79
CA LYS A 62 -13.44 -14.12 17.21
C LYS A 62 -13.18 -15.53 17.74
N ALA A 63 -13.17 -16.54 16.89
CA ALA A 63 -12.83 -17.91 17.27
C ALA A 63 -11.32 -18.11 17.50
N ILE A 64 -10.47 -17.23 16.97
CA ILE A 64 -9.01 -17.31 17.16
C ILE A 64 -8.63 -16.65 18.50
N PRO A 65 -7.98 -17.40 19.42
CA PRO A 65 -7.60 -16.86 20.74
C PRO A 65 -6.71 -15.62 20.65
N LYS A 66 -6.79 -14.77 21.67
CA LYS A 66 -5.98 -13.54 21.77
C LYS A 66 -4.47 -13.87 21.69
N GLY A 67 -3.72 -13.07 20.93
CA GLY A 67 -2.27 -13.23 20.73
C GLY A 67 -1.87 -14.37 19.78
N LEU A 68 -2.82 -15.14 19.24
CA LEU A 68 -2.59 -16.16 18.23
C LEU A 68 -3.12 -15.70 16.87
N TRP A 69 -2.49 -16.21 15.81
CA TRP A 69 -2.81 -15.89 14.42
C TRP A 69 -3.00 -17.18 13.61
N PRO A 70 -3.74 -17.13 12.49
CA PRO A 70 -3.79 -18.27 11.58
C PRO A 70 -2.38 -18.67 11.17
N LYS A 71 -2.11 -19.99 11.15
CA LYS A 71 -0.79 -20.51 10.81
C LYS A 71 -0.33 -20.00 9.45
N ASP A 72 0.95 -19.63 9.36
CA ASP A 72 1.62 -19.13 8.14
C ASP A 72 1.06 -17.81 7.56
N ALA A 73 -0.06 -17.29 8.07
CA ALA A 73 -0.72 -16.10 7.52
C ALA A 73 0.06 -14.80 7.70
N LEU A 74 1.02 -14.79 8.63
CA LEU A 74 1.90 -13.65 8.88
C LEU A 74 3.34 -13.87 8.39
N ASP A 75 3.60 -14.87 7.54
CA ASP A 75 4.90 -14.99 6.88
C ASP A 75 5.07 -13.85 5.86
N PRO A 76 6.06 -12.94 5.99
CA PRO A 76 6.29 -11.86 5.04
C PRO A 76 6.40 -12.33 3.58
N TYR A 77 6.89 -13.55 3.32
CA TYR A 77 7.04 -14.09 1.97
C TYR A 77 5.73 -14.29 1.22
N VAL A 78 4.57 -14.34 1.91
CA VAL A 78 3.26 -14.44 1.24
C VAL A 78 2.97 -13.24 0.33
N THR A 79 3.65 -12.10 0.58
CA THR A 79 3.51 -10.86 -0.21
C THR A 79 4.43 -10.80 -1.43
N LEU A 80 5.42 -11.70 -1.53
CA LEU A 80 6.43 -11.68 -2.58
C LEU A 80 6.09 -12.72 -3.66
N VAL A 81 5.37 -12.29 -4.70
CA VAL A 81 5.15 -13.11 -5.91
C VAL A 81 6.14 -12.68 -6.98
N ASP A 82 5.81 -11.66 -7.76
CA ASP A 82 6.67 -11.16 -8.85
C ASP A 82 7.31 -9.80 -8.54
N VAL A 83 7.42 -9.45 -7.25
CA VAL A 83 8.14 -8.26 -6.77
C VAL A 83 9.58 -8.29 -7.28
N PRO A 84 10.10 -7.25 -7.95
CA PRO A 84 11.49 -7.20 -8.37
C PRO A 84 12.40 -6.83 -7.20
N GLY A 85 13.64 -7.31 -7.23
CA GLY A 85 14.63 -6.90 -6.25
C GLY A 85 15.19 -5.53 -6.63
N LEU A 86 15.44 -4.67 -5.63
CA LEU A 86 16.30 -3.52 -5.87
C LEU A 86 17.65 -3.97 -6.47
N PRO A 87 18.21 -3.26 -7.47
CA PRO A 87 19.51 -3.63 -8.06
C PRO A 87 20.61 -3.73 -7.00
N ALA A 88 21.49 -4.73 -7.11
CA ALA A 88 22.53 -4.98 -6.11
C ALA A 88 23.48 -3.79 -5.96
N ASN A 89 23.75 -3.10 -7.07
CA ASN A 89 24.48 -1.85 -7.11
C ASN A 89 23.48 -0.74 -7.44
N LEU A 90 23.28 0.17 -6.50
CA LEU A 90 22.39 1.32 -6.67
C LEU A 90 23.21 2.58 -6.98
N PRO A 91 22.69 3.50 -7.80
CA PRO A 91 23.32 4.79 -7.98
C PRO A 91 23.29 5.58 -6.66
N ARG A 92 24.32 6.40 -6.42
CA ARG A 92 24.37 7.39 -5.32
C ARG A 92 23.43 8.57 -5.60
N ARG A 93 22.14 8.30 -5.74
CA ARG A 93 21.08 9.27 -6.04
C ARG A 93 19.94 9.11 -5.05
N LYS A 94 19.15 10.18 -4.88
CA LYS A 94 17.96 10.16 -4.02
C LYS A 94 16.83 9.27 -4.55
N VAL A 95 16.82 9.00 -5.85
CA VAL A 95 15.74 8.24 -6.50
C VAL A 95 16.29 7.24 -7.51
N ILE A 96 15.55 6.15 -7.69
CA ILE A 96 15.69 5.22 -8.81
C ILE A 96 14.34 5.08 -9.51
N ARG A 97 14.34 4.78 -10.80
CA ARG A 97 13.11 4.64 -11.59
C ARG A 97 13.09 3.29 -12.29
N GLY A 98 11.89 2.83 -12.59
CA GLY A 98 11.71 1.65 -13.43
C GLY A 98 10.33 1.59 -14.04
N ARG A 99 10.12 0.61 -14.93
CA ARG A 99 8.84 0.35 -15.58
C ARG A 99 8.52 -1.13 -15.50
N PRO A 100 7.26 -1.52 -15.23
CA PRO A 100 6.83 -2.89 -15.44
C PRO A 100 6.79 -3.18 -16.94
N CYS A 101 7.06 -4.43 -17.30
CA CYS A 101 6.96 -4.94 -18.65
C CYS A 101 5.89 -6.04 -18.68
N TRP A 102 4.98 -5.90 -19.64
CA TRP A 102 3.83 -6.75 -19.84
C TRP A 102 3.99 -7.53 -21.13
N GLU A 103 3.75 -8.83 -21.04
CA GLU A 103 3.70 -9.74 -22.16
C GLU A 103 2.24 -9.92 -22.58
N PHE A 104 1.98 -9.73 -23.87
CA PHE A 104 0.69 -9.98 -24.49
C PHE A 104 0.81 -11.19 -25.41
N SER A 105 0.12 -12.26 -25.07
CA SER A 105 0.01 -13.46 -25.91
C SER A 105 -1.37 -13.49 -26.56
N ARG A 106 -1.40 -13.67 -27.89
CA ARG A 106 -2.65 -13.87 -28.64
C ARG A 106 -2.74 -15.29 -29.17
N ASP A 107 -3.89 -15.91 -28.95
CA ASP A 107 -4.22 -17.17 -29.63
C ASP A 107 -4.87 -16.83 -30.98
N ILE A 108 -4.06 -16.81 -32.03
CA ILE A 108 -4.57 -16.72 -33.40
C ILE A 108 -5.02 -18.14 -33.76
N GLY A 109 -6.33 -18.40 -33.73
CA GLY A 109 -6.94 -19.72 -33.93
C GLY A 109 -6.81 -20.34 -35.33
N VAL A 110 -5.66 -20.19 -36.01
CA VAL A 110 -5.38 -20.82 -37.30
C VAL A 110 -4.04 -21.55 -37.24
N THR A 111 -4.08 -22.81 -37.64
CA THR A 111 -3.01 -23.81 -37.80
C THR A 111 -1.58 -23.27 -37.97
N ASP A 112 -0.66 -23.88 -37.21
CA ASP A 112 0.79 -23.69 -37.10
C ASP A 112 1.32 -22.58 -36.16
N CYS A 113 1.38 -22.94 -34.87
CA CYS A 113 2.47 -22.69 -33.92
C CYS A 113 3.35 -21.45 -34.14
N GLN A 114 2.81 -20.26 -33.88
CA GLN A 114 3.58 -19.11 -33.42
C GLN A 114 2.64 -18.15 -32.67
N SER A 115 2.64 -18.23 -31.34
CA SER A 115 2.02 -17.20 -30.51
C SER A 115 2.76 -15.89 -30.77
N ASP A 116 2.07 -14.88 -31.30
CA ASP A 116 2.63 -13.55 -31.46
C ASP A 116 2.69 -12.89 -30.08
N THR A 117 3.88 -12.93 -29.47
CA THR A 117 4.15 -12.41 -28.15
C THR A 117 4.73 -11.00 -28.28
N SER A 118 4.02 -9.99 -27.78
CA SER A 118 4.51 -8.61 -27.76
C SER A 118 4.81 -8.14 -26.33
N LEU A 119 5.98 -7.51 -26.14
CA LEU A 119 6.35 -6.89 -24.87
C LEU A 119 6.02 -5.40 -24.90
N ARG A 120 5.28 -4.94 -23.89
CA ARG A 120 4.90 -3.53 -23.73
C ARG A 120 5.35 -3.00 -22.37
N LEU A 121 5.88 -1.79 -22.34
CA LEU A 121 6.23 -1.12 -21.10
C LEU A 121 5.00 -0.46 -20.50
N GLY A 122 4.84 -0.57 -19.19
CA GLY A 122 3.85 0.17 -18.43
C GLY A 122 4.36 1.50 -17.90
N GLN A 123 3.61 2.04 -16.94
CA GLN A 123 3.86 3.32 -16.28
C GLN A 123 5.26 3.41 -15.63
N LEU A 124 5.86 4.60 -15.67
CA LEU A 124 7.12 4.89 -14.98
C LEU A 124 6.91 5.03 -13.48
N THR A 125 7.50 4.14 -12.70
CA THR A 125 7.48 4.17 -11.24
C THR A 125 8.77 4.77 -10.70
N THR A 126 8.66 5.64 -9.70
CA THR A 126 9.82 6.28 -9.04
C THR A 126 9.89 5.85 -7.58
N PHE A 127 11.05 5.36 -7.16
CA PHE A 127 11.33 4.93 -5.79
C PHE A 127 12.25 5.93 -5.11
N GLN A 128 11.88 6.34 -3.91
CA GLN A 128 12.71 7.21 -3.09
C GLN A 128 13.72 6.37 -2.31
N LEU A 129 15.00 6.55 -2.62
CA LEU A 129 16.11 5.88 -1.94
C LEU A 129 16.65 6.69 -0.77
N LEU A 130 16.57 8.02 -0.83
CA LEU A 130 17.09 8.89 0.22
C LEU A 130 16.11 10.03 0.50
N ILE A 131 15.99 10.38 1.77
CA ILE A 131 15.11 11.42 2.31
C ILE A 131 15.91 12.41 3.16
N ASP A 132 15.29 13.53 3.50
CA ASP A 132 15.99 14.60 4.22
C ASP A 132 16.00 14.36 5.75
N ASP A 133 14.92 13.83 6.33
CA ASP A 133 14.79 13.65 7.78
C ASP A 133 14.46 12.20 8.19
N PRO A 134 14.99 11.63 9.28
CA PRO A 134 14.56 10.33 9.80
C PRO A 134 13.16 10.40 10.44
N ILE A 135 12.48 9.25 10.59
CA ILE A 135 11.17 9.21 11.27
C ILE A 135 11.35 9.10 12.79
N ALA A 136 10.62 9.91 13.53
CA ALA A 136 10.61 9.87 14.99
C ALA A 136 9.55 8.88 15.47
N CYS A 137 9.97 7.79 16.11
CA CYS A 137 9.07 6.81 16.72
C CYS A 137 8.84 7.20 18.18
N ALA A 138 7.63 7.67 18.50
CA ALA A 138 7.27 8.02 19.87
C ALA A 138 7.12 6.76 20.74
N VAL A 139 7.45 6.89 22.03
CA VAL A 139 7.24 5.83 23.02
C VAL A 139 6.06 6.22 23.91
N GLY A 140 5.00 5.40 23.91
CA GLY A 140 3.76 5.69 24.64
C GLY A 140 3.28 4.49 25.47
N PRO A 141 2.68 4.71 26.65
CA PRO A 141 2.14 3.63 27.49
C PRO A 141 0.97 2.91 26.80
N ASP A 142 0.12 3.65 26.09
CA ASP A 142 -1.08 3.11 25.43
C ASP A 142 -0.75 2.22 24.22
N ALA A 143 0.43 2.40 23.61
CA ALA A 143 0.88 1.58 22.47
C ALA A 143 0.95 0.08 22.81
N ALA A 144 1.24 -0.25 24.07
CA ALA A 144 1.26 -1.65 24.53
C ALA A 144 -0.13 -2.30 24.51
N SER A 145 -1.20 -1.53 24.71
CA SER A 145 -2.59 -2.01 24.74
C SER A 145 -3.10 -2.44 23.37
N TYR A 146 -2.51 -1.88 22.30
CA TYR A 146 -2.88 -2.15 20.90
C TYR A 146 -1.85 -3.01 20.16
N ALA A 147 -0.70 -3.29 20.78
CA ALA A 147 0.26 -4.26 20.26
C ALA A 147 -0.45 -5.62 20.17
N CYS A 148 -0.82 -6.02 18.95
CA CYS A 148 -1.60 -7.23 18.64
C CYS A 148 -0.76 -8.50 18.83
N THR A 149 -0.06 -8.58 19.96
CA THR A 149 1.04 -9.49 20.24
C THR A 149 1.01 -9.91 21.71
N ASN A 150 1.74 -10.97 22.04
CA ASN A 150 1.92 -11.38 23.42
C ASN A 150 2.82 -10.39 24.20
N SER A 151 2.82 -10.48 25.53
CA SER A 151 3.58 -9.58 26.41
C SER A 151 5.07 -9.49 26.04
N GLU A 152 5.70 -10.62 25.71
CA GLU A 152 7.12 -10.69 25.36
C GLU A 152 7.42 -9.92 24.06
N THR A 153 6.55 -10.07 23.06
CA THR A 153 6.68 -9.35 21.80
C THR A 153 6.49 -7.86 22.03
N THR A 154 5.49 -7.46 22.83
CA THR A 154 5.25 -6.06 23.15
C THR A 154 6.45 -5.41 23.85
N GLU A 155 7.06 -6.10 24.81
CA GLU A 155 8.23 -5.61 25.55
C GLU A 155 9.50 -5.43 24.68
N SER A 156 9.61 -6.21 23.60
CA SER A 156 10.79 -6.22 22.71
C SER A 156 10.58 -5.48 21.38
N LEU A 157 9.33 -5.16 21.03
CA LEU A 157 8.93 -4.61 19.73
C LEU A 157 9.71 -3.35 19.39
N ALA A 158 9.77 -2.37 20.30
CA ALA A 158 10.44 -1.11 20.03
C ALA A 158 11.92 -1.30 19.67
N VAL A 159 12.66 -2.08 20.47
CA VAL A 159 14.09 -2.34 20.24
C VAL A 159 14.29 -3.05 18.90
N LEU A 160 13.52 -4.10 18.63
CA LEU A 160 13.68 -4.90 17.42
C LEU A 160 13.24 -4.15 16.16
N VAL A 161 12.28 -3.23 16.24
CA VAL A 161 11.92 -2.32 15.13
C VAL A 161 13.10 -1.42 14.79
N MET A 162 13.79 -0.87 15.79
CA MET A 162 15.00 -0.07 15.58
C MET A 162 16.14 -0.90 14.96
N CYS A 163 16.30 -2.16 15.38
CA CYS A 163 17.28 -3.08 14.78
C CYS A 163 16.99 -3.31 13.29
N TRP A 164 15.74 -3.60 12.92
CA TRP A 164 15.38 -3.81 11.51
C TRP A 164 15.43 -2.53 10.68
N SER A 165 15.02 -1.40 11.25
CA SER A 165 15.19 -0.06 10.64
C SER A 165 16.66 0.20 10.28
N TYR A 166 17.59 -0.10 11.20
CA TYR A 166 19.02 -0.01 10.93
C TYR A 166 19.45 -0.96 9.81
N ILE A 167 19.09 -2.25 9.88
CA ILE A 167 19.51 -3.26 8.89
C ILE A 167 19.03 -2.89 7.48
N LEU A 168 17.76 -2.50 7.32
CA LEU A 168 17.20 -2.05 6.04
C LEU A 168 17.94 -0.81 5.52
N SER A 169 18.21 0.15 6.40
CA SER A 169 18.88 1.40 6.06
C SER A 169 20.34 1.19 5.64
N VAL A 170 21.10 0.44 6.42
CA VAL A 170 22.51 0.14 6.15
C VAL A 170 22.64 -0.73 4.92
N ARG A 171 21.72 -1.67 4.69
CA ARG A 171 21.72 -2.46 3.47
C ARG A 171 21.57 -1.57 2.22
N LEU A 172 20.69 -0.58 2.26
CA LEU A 172 20.55 0.37 1.16
C LEU A 172 21.85 1.17 0.93
N PHE A 173 22.47 1.64 2.01
CA PHE A 173 23.73 2.36 1.93
C PHE A 173 24.85 1.51 1.35
N GLU A 174 24.97 0.23 1.74
CA GLU A 174 25.92 -0.71 1.15
C GLU A 174 25.71 -0.84 -0.37
N MET A 175 24.46 -0.98 -0.81
CA MET A 175 24.12 -1.06 -2.23
C MET A 175 24.47 0.22 -3.00
N GLN A 176 24.43 1.39 -2.34
CA GLN A 176 24.89 2.67 -2.90
C GLN A 176 26.40 2.93 -2.70
N GLY A 177 27.11 2.02 -2.03
CA GLY A 177 28.52 2.16 -1.68
C GLY A 177 28.81 3.28 -0.66
N PHE A 178 27.86 3.62 0.21
CA PHE A 178 28.07 4.52 1.35
C PHE A 178 28.56 3.73 2.57
N GLY A 179 29.58 4.27 3.26
CA GLY A 179 29.97 3.79 4.58
C GLY A 179 29.14 4.42 5.70
N VAL A 180 29.05 3.76 6.85
CA VAL A 180 28.30 4.23 8.03
C VAL A 180 29.26 4.64 9.15
N ARG A 181 28.86 5.61 9.97
CA ARG A 181 29.60 6.05 11.17
C ARG A 181 28.64 6.27 12.34
N TYR A 182 29.15 6.11 13.56
CA TYR A 182 28.44 6.58 14.76
C TYR A 182 28.46 8.11 14.82
N THR A 183 27.46 8.67 15.49
CA THR A 183 27.38 10.11 15.79
C THR A 183 27.61 10.35 17.29
N ASP A 184 27.75 11.62 17.65
CA ASP A 184 27.94 12.04 19.04
C ASP A 184 26.66 11.88 19.88
N HIS A 185 25.52 11.54 19.26
CA HIS A 185 24.25 11.30 19.94
C HIS A 185 24.13 9.89 20.55
N ARG A 186 25.13 9.02 20.38
CA ARG A 186 25.09 7.65 20.90
C ARG A 186 24.95 7.65 22.43
N LEU A 187 24.13 6.73 22.96
CA LEU A 187 24.01 6.50 24.40
C LEU A 187 25.25 5.79 24.96
N TRP A 188 25.40 5.82 26.28
CA TRP A 188 26.40 5.04 26.99
C TRP A 188 25.71 4.15 28.03
N PRO A 189 26.11 2.87 28.14
CA PRO A 189 25.51 1.97 29.11
C PRO A 189 25.96 2.34 30.53
N ILE A 190 25.12 2.01 31.52
CA ILE A 190 25.42 2.19 32.94
C ILE A 190 26.05 0.91 33.48
N LEU A 191 27.11 1.07 34.28
CA LEU A 191 27.78 -0.02 34.99
C LEU A 191 27.09 -0.29 36.33
N PRO A 192 27.01 -1.54 36.80
CA PRO A 192 26.29 -1.90 38.04
C PRO A 192 26.85 -1.31 39.34
N GLN A 193 27.98 -0.60 39.30
CA GLN A 193 28.69 -0.11 40.49
C GLN A 193 28.30 1.32 40.92
N ASP A 194 27.54 2.07 40.11
CA ASP A 194 27.46 3.53 40.25
C ASP A 194 26.23 4.15 40.95
N GLN A 195 25.14 3.43 41.32
CA GLN A 195 24.12 3.93 42.30
C GLN A 195 22.94 2.99 42.62
N GLU A 196 22.19 3.38 43.67
CA GLU A 196 20.94 2.83 44.21
C GLU A 196 19.83 2.59 43.16
N GLU A 197 19.08 1.49 43.35
CA GLU A 197 17.74 1.12 42.85
C GLU A 197 17.18 1.74 41.54
N THR A 198 18.00 2.03 40.54
CA THR A 198 17.48 2.43 39.22
C THR A 198 17.13 1.17 38.42
N THR A 199 15.85 0.92 38.19
CA THR A 199 15.39 -0.25 37.42
C THR A 199 15.78 -0.09 35.95
N ALA A 200 16.65 -0.97 35.46
CA ALA A 200 17.08 -0.96 34.06
C ALA A 200 15.92 -1.30 33.11
N ASP A 201 15.72 -0.49 32.08
CA ASP A 201 14.76 -0.79 31.00
C ASP A 201 15.30 -1.95 30.14
N ILE A 202 16.61 -2.01 29.93
CA ILE A 202 17.28 -3.05 29.11
C ILE A 202 18.51 -3.56 29.84
N ASN A 203 18.55 -4.86 30.12
CA ASN A 203 19.67 -5.52 30.80
C ASN A 203 20.49 -6.38 29.83
N LEU A 204 21.66 -5.89 29.42
CA LEU A 204 22.58 -6.52 28.47
C LEU A 204 23.72 -7.29 29.15
N LYS A 205 23.56 -7.74 30.41
CA LYS A 205 24.59 -8.56 31.09
C LYS A 205 24.86 -9.87 30.35
N GLY A 206 26.10 -10.01 29.86
CA GLY A 206 26.56 -11.14 29.05
C GLY A 206 26.32 -11.01 27.54
N ALA A 207 25.91 -9.83 27.06
CA ALA A 207 25.94 -9.49 25.64
C ALA A 207 27.38 -9.22 25.17
N SER A 208 27.63 -9.40 23.87
CA SER A 208 28.90 -9.02 23.25
C SER A 208 29.10 -7.51 23.28
N PRO A 209 30.36 -7.02 23.35
CA PRO A 209 30.65 -5.58 23.26
C PRO A 209 30.09 -4.94 21.98
N GLY A 210 30.06 -5.70 20.88
CA GLY A 210 29.46 -5.27 19.61
C GLY A 210 27.96 -5.01 19.72
N LEU A 211 27.22 -5.92 20.36
CA LEU A 211 25.77 -5.77 20.57
C LEU A 211 25.47 -4.55 21.46
N ILE A 212 26.23 -4.36 22.55
CA ILE A 212 26.05 -3.22 23.45
C ILE A 212 26.27 -1.89 22.71
N ARG A 213 27.39 -1.73 21.99
CA ARG A 213 27.67 -0.50 21.20
C ARG A 213 26.59 -0.21 20.17
N TRP A 214 26.15 -1.24 19.46
CA TRP A 214 25.15 -1.11 18.41
C TRP A 214 23.80 -0.68 18.98
N LEU A 215 23.32 -1.32 20.04
CA LEU A 215 22.07 -0.96 20.70
C LEU A 215 22.09 0.47 21.26
N CYS A 216 23.19 0.90 21.87
CA CYS A 216 23.33 2.26 22.36
C CYS A 216 23.22 3.33 21.25
N ALA A 217 23.57 2.99 20.00
CA ALA A 217 23.45 3.90 18.87
C ALA A 217 22.04 3.92 18.27
N ILE A 218 21.39 2.77 18.13
CA ILE A 218 20.06 2.71 17.48
C ILE A 218 18.92 3.12 18.43
N LEU A 219 19.11 3.00 19.74
CA LEU A 219 18.11 3.36 20.76
C LEU A 219 18.27 4.80 21.28
N SER A 220 19.17 5.58 20.67
CA SER A 220 19.36 6.98 21.03
C SER A 220 18.11 7.82 20.76
N PRO A 221 17.84 8.86 21.58
CA PRO A 221 16.76 9.82 21.35
C PRO A 221 16.98 10.71 20.12
N ALA A 222 18.15 10.62 19.48
CA ALA A 222 18.44 11.20 18.19
C ALA A 222 19.18 10.17 17.30
N MET A 223 19.51 10.52 16.07
CA MET A 223 20.24 9.61 15.18
C MET A 223 21.65 9.33 15.69
N GLY A 224 21.85 8.18 16.35
CA GLY A 224 23.15 7.70 16.85
C GLY A 224 24.09 7.16 15.76
N TRP A 225 23.63 7.09 14.52
CA TRP A 225 24.38 6.61 13.35
C TRP A 225 23.92 7.34 12.08
N GLN A 226 24.82 7.45 11.09
CA GLN A 226 24.50 8.06 9.78
C GLN A 226 25.51 7.64 8.70
N ALA A 227 25.21 7.98 7.44
CA ALA A 227 26.17 7.84 6.35
C ALA A 227 27.39 8.76 6.54
N ARG A 228 28.57 8.27 6.14
CA ARG A 228 29.82 9.02 6.16
C ARG A 228 29.82 10.05 5.03
N GLY A 229 29.97 11.33 5.38
CA GLY A 229 30.04 12.43 4.40
C GLY A 229 28.73 12.72 3.67
N HIS A 230 27.59 12.26 4.20
CA HIS A 230 26.28 12.46 3.58
C HIS A 230 25.21 12.72 4.65
N ASN A 231 24.30 13.66 4.37
CA ASN A 231 23.30 14.14 5.34
C ASN A 231 21.87 13.65 5.06
N HIS A 232 21.68 12.80 4.06
CA HIS A 232 20.37 12.19 3.78
C HIS A 232 20.27 10.79 4.39
N PHE A 233 19.05 10.35 4.61
CA PHE A 233 18.73 9.10 5.29
C PHE A 233 17.97 8.13 4.38
N PRO A 234 18.08 6.81 4.59
CA PRO A 234 17.26 5.82 3.91
C PRO A 234 15.80 5.87 4.41
N PRO A 235 14.80 5.43 3.63
CA PRO A 235 13.37 5.52 3.98
C PRO A 235 13.00 4.98 5.36
N TRP A 236 13.74 3.96 5.80
CA TRP A 236 13.55 3.26 7.07
C TRP A 236 14.26 3.89 8.26
N ALA A 237 15.11 4.90 8.06
CA ALA A 237 15.87 5.50 9.14
C ALA A 237 14.92 6.10 10.19
N ALA A 238 15.05 5.61 11.42
CA ALA A 238 14.22 5.99 12.55
C ALA A 238 15.07 6.21 13.81
N PHE A 239 14.54 6.99 14.74
CA PHE A 239 15.06 7.12 16.12
C PHE A 239 13.89 7.06 17.14
N LEU A 240 14.18 6.70 18.39
CA LEU A 240 13.17 6.62 19.45
C LEU A 240 12.99 7.99 20.11
N LYS A 241 11.84 8.63 19.90
CA LYS A 241 11.49 9.86 20.61
C LYS A 241 10.87 9.49 21.97
N THR A 242 11.67 9.59 23.03
CA THR A 242 11.24 9.33 24.41
C THR A 242 11.40 10.58 25.28
N ASN A 243 10.46 10.80 26.20
CA ASN A 243 10.53 11.88 27.20
C ASN A 243 11.44 11.51 28.37
N ALA A 244 11.70 10.21 28.59
CA ALA A 244 12.58 9.70 29.64
C ALA A 244 13.76 8.95 29.01
N LEU A 245 14.96 9.12 29.55
CA LEU A 245 16.15 8.40 29.10
C LEU A 245 15.95 6.89 29.32
N LEU A 246 16.24 6.09 28.29
CA LEU A 246 16.26 4.63 28.38
C LEU A 246 17.49 4.19 29.17
N VAL A 247 17.27 3.42 30.24
CA VAL A 247 18.34 2.91 31.09
C VAL A 247 18.85 1.58 30.54
N ILE A 248 20.05 1.57 29.97
CA ILE A 248 20.73 0.37 29.44
C ILE A 248 21.82 -0.06 30.42
N GLU A 249 21.66 -1.21 31.06
CA GLU A 249 22.66 -1.80 31.95
C GLU A 249 23.54 -2.80 31.18
N ALA A 250 24.87 -2.72 31.35
CA ALA A 250 25.80 -3.66 30.73
C ALA A 250 26.96 -4.04 31.66
N SER A 251 27.65 -5.15 31.36
CA SER A 251 28.77 -5.67 32.16
C SER A 251 30.12 -4.98 31.89
N ASP A 252 30.25 -4.33 30.75
CA ASP A 252 31.48 -3.68 30.32
C ASP A 252 31.13 -2.36 29.64
N MET A 253 31.99 -1.36 29.81
CA MET A 253 31.91 -0.15 29.01
C MET A 253 32.27 -0.55 27.59
N ALA A 254 31.36 -0.27 26.68
CA ALA A 254 31.58 -0.53 25.26
C ALA A 254 32.53 0.52 24.67
N ALA A 255 33.72 0.67 25.27
CA ALA A 255 34.76 1.60 24.92
C ALA A 255 35.58 1.03 23.76
N ASP A 256 35.23 1.41 22.53
CA ASP A 256 36.14 1.24 21.39
C ASP A 256 35.81 2.20 20.23
N VAL A 257 36.82 2.56 19.45
CA VAL A 257 36.78 3.38 18.21
C VAL A 257 36.25 2.55 17.02
N CYS A 258 35.44 1.54 17.29
CA CYS A 258 34.90 0.63 16.28
C CYS A 258 33.85 1.32 15.40
N THR A 259 33.82 0.93 14.12
CA THR A 259 32.78 1.35 13.18
C THR A 259 31.43 0.68 13.48
N PRO A 260 30.30 1.30 13.07
CA PRO A 260 29.01 0.62 13.09
C PRO A 260 29.02 -0.67 12.26
N PRO A 261 28.22 -1.69 12.64
CA PRO A 261 28.15 -2.95 11.92
C PRO A 261 27.54 -2.79 10.52
N SER A 262 28.01 -3.57 9.55
CA SER A 262 27.32 -3.80 8.28
C SER A 262 25.95 -4.45 8.50
N SER A 263 25.11 -4.51 7.46
CA SER A 263 23.80 -5.17 7.52
C SER A 263 23.92 -6.65 7.88
N ALA A 264 24.98 -7.33 7.41
CA ALA A 264 25.27 -8.73 7.73
C ALA A 264 25.75 -8.93 9.17
N GLU A 265 26.63 -8.06 9.67
CA GLU A 265 27.09 -8.11 11.07
C GLU A 265 25.95 -7.76 12.03
N ALA A 266 25.16 -6.72 11.72
CA ALA A 266 23.99 -6.32 12.48
C ALA A 266 22.94 -7.44 12.55
N MET A 267 22.83 -8.26 11.50
CA MET A 267 21.97 -9.44 11.51
C MET A 267 22.44 -10.49 12.52
N GLU A 268 23.73 -10.76 12.62
CA GLU A 268 24.26 -11.70 13.63
C GLU A 268 24.11 -11.14 15.05
N LEU A 269 24.26 -9.82 15.24
CA LEU A 269 23.96 -9.14 16.51
C LEU A 269 22.47 -9.21 16.86
N LEU A 270 21.57 -9.07 15.88
CA LEU A 270 20.12 -9.26 16.08
C LEU A 270 19.81 -10.70 16.52
N ILE A 271 20.44 -11.69 15.89
CA ILE A 271 20.29 -13.09 16.28
C ILE A 271 20.84 -13.33 17.70
N GLU A 272 21.95 -12.68 18.08
CA GLU A 272 22.47 -12.70 19.45
C GLU A 272 21.45 -12.11 20.42
N LEU A 273 20.89 -10.94 20.11
CA LEU A 273 19.87 -10.28 20.92
C LEU A 273 18.65 -11.18 21.14
N CYS A 274 18.13 -11.79 20.07
CA CYS A 274 17.04 -12.74 20.19
C CYS A 274 17.41 -13.95 21.07
N ARG A 275 18.66 -14.44 21.06
CA ARG A 275 19.06 -15.54 21.97
C ARG A 275 19.08 -15.11 23.44
N LEU A 276 19.37 -13.85 23.74
CA LEU A 276 19.45 -13.34 25.10
C LEU A 276 18.07 -13.21 25.77
N PHE A 277 17.03 -12.88 25.00
CA PHE A 277 15.72 -12.52 25.52
C PHE A 277 14.54 -13.43 25.14
N ASN A 278 14.75 -14.43 24.28
CA ASN A 278 13.65 -15.29 23.82
C ASN A 278 13.17 -16.27 24.92
N SER A 279 11.89 -16.18 25.28
CA SER A 279 11.20 -17.11 26.17
C SER A 279 10.58 -18.28 25.38
N ARG A 280 10.22 -19.37 26.09
CA ARG A 280 9.67 -20.60 25.51
C ARG A 280 8.26 -20.33 24.97
N ALA A 281 8.01 -20.61 23.69
CA ALA A 281 6.67 -20.92 23.22
C ALA A 281 6.39 -22.40 23.52
N ASP A 282 5.48 -22.68 24.44
CA ASP A 282 4.97 -24.02 24.68
C ASP A 282 3.92 -24.40 23.62
N SER A 283 3.95 -25.68 23.23
CA SER A 283 3.07 -26.42 22.31
C SER A 283 1.98 -25.62 21.60
N THR A 284 2.16 -25.39 20.29
CA THR A 284 1.17 -24.83 19.37
C THR A 284 -0.06 -25.74 19.23
N LEU A 285 -1.25 -25.14 19.23
CA LEU A 285 -2.45 -25.77 18.64
C LEU A 285 -2.23 -25.93 17.13
N SER A 286 -2.77 -26.98 16.52
CA SER A 286 -2.46 -27.37 15.12
C SER A 286 -2.76 -26.30 14.05
N TYR A 287 -3.56 -25.27 14.36
CA TYR A 287 -4.08 -24.30 13.39
C TYR A 287 -3.78 -22.82 13.72
N SER A 288 -3.12 -22.51 14.84
CA SER A 288 -2.81 -21.12 15.20
C SER A 288 -1.47 -20.99 15.92
N GLU A 289 -0.73 -19.92 15.62
CA GLU A 289 0.61 -19.67 16.18
C GLU A 289 0.74 -18.24 16.75
N PRO A 290 1.54 -18.04 17.81
CA PRO A 290 1.92 -16.71 18.24
C PRO A 290 2.88 -16.08 17.22
N MET A 291 2.77 -14.76 17.00
CA MET A 291 3.71 -14.06 16.15
C MET A 291 5.06 -13.88 16.87
N PRO A 292 6.19 -14.37 16.33
CA PRO A 292 7.50 -14.15 16.95
C PRO A 292 7.91 -12.67 16.94
N PRO A 293 8.61 -12.17 17.98
CA PRO A 293 8.97 -10.76 18.07
C PRO A 293 9.80 -10.22 16.90
N TYR A 294 10.76 -11.00 16.40
CA TYR A 294 11.59 -10.60 15.26
C TYR A 294 10.77 -10.45 13.97
N LYS A 295 9.70 -11.25 13.81
CA LYS A 295 8.79 -11.24 12.66
C LYS A 295 7.89 -10.01 12.73
N ALA A 296 7.26 -9.76 13.89
CA ALA A 296 6.47 -8.56 14.14
C ALA A 296 7.26 -7.29 13.85
N SER A 297 8.49 -7.23 14.38
CA SER A 297 9.33 -6.05 14.26
C SER A 297 9.85 -5.82 12.84
N PHE A 298 10.09 -6.89 12.08
CA PHE A 298 10.43 -6.79 10.67
C PHE A 298 9.29 -6.18 9.86
N LEU A 299 8.07 -6.70 10.05
CA LEU A 299 6.85 -6.18 9.43
C LEU A 299 6.62 -4.69 9.77
N ALA A 300 6.71 -4.33 11.05
CA ALA A 300 6.59 -2.95 11.49
C ALA A 300 7.67 -2.03 10.88
N ALA A 301 8.92 -2.49 10.78
CA ALA A 301 9.97 -1.73 10.13
C ALA A 301 9.69 -1.50 8.63
N LEU A 302 9.15 -2.48 7.91
CA LEU A 302 8.73 -2.33 6.50
C LEU A 302 7.59 -1.31 6.33
N ALA A 303 6.81 -1.02 7.37
CA ALA A 303 5.74 -0.02 7.33
C ALA A 303 6.22 1.44 7.57
N LEU A 304 7.46 1.65 8.02
CA LEU A 304 7.97 3.00 8.34
C LEU A 304 7.92 3.99 7.16
N PRO A 305 8.28 3.63 5.92
CA PRO A 305 8.17 4.55 4.79
C PRO A 305 6.73 4.99 4.49
N PHE A 306 5.75 4.09 4.70
CA PHE A 306 4.33 4.42 4.55
C PHE A 306 3.87 5.42 5.61
N TYR A 307 4.25 5.21 6.87
CA TYR A 307 3.96 6.14 7.96
C TYR A 307 4.47 7.55 7.67
N ARG A 308 5.70 7.65 7.19
CA ARG A 308 6.31 8.90 6.75
C ARG A 308 5.53 9.55 5.61
N PHE A 309 5.24 8.79 4.55
CA PHE A 309 4.51 9.30 3.38
C PHE A 309 3.15 9.87 3.78
N MET A 310 2.47 9.20 4.71
CA MET A 310 1.17 9.61 5.20
C MET A 310 1.20 10.59 6.38
N LYS A 311 2.39 11.02 6.82
CA LYS A 311 2.58 11.88 7.99
C LYS A 311 1.88 11.32 9.25
N LEU A 312 1.93 10.01 9.43
CA LEU A 312 1.53 9.31 10.66
C LEU A 312 2.67 9.34 11.67
N GLN A 313 2.34 9.11 12.95
CA GLN A 313 3.34 9.10 14.00
C GLN A 313 3.43 7.69 14.61
N PRO A 314 4.53 6.94 14.39
CA PRO A 314 4.70 5.65 15.03
C PRO A 314 4.69 5.80 16.56
N GLN A 315 3.90 4.97 17.22
CA GLN A 315 3.78 4.82 18.67
C GLN A 315 4.22 3.40 19.05
N LEU A 316 5.40 3.28 19.66
CA LEU A 316 5.96 2.01 20.09
C LEU A 316 5.80 1.84 21.61
N PRO A 317 5.60 0.60 22.10
CA PRO A 317 5.55 0.32 23.52
C PRO A 317 6.90 0.63 24.19
N ARG A 318 6.87 0.97 25.48
CA ARG A 318 8.12 1.18 26.23
C ARG A 318 8.94 -0.11 26.24
N PRO A 319 10.20 -0.10 25.82
CA PRO A 319 11.02 -1.30 25.77
C PRO A 319 11.32 -1.78 27.20
N HIS A 320 11.20 -3.09 27.41
CA HIS A 320 11.48 -3.72 28.70
C HIS A 320 12.13 -5.09 28.51
N LEU A 321 13.46 -5.13 28.45
CA LEU A 321 14.23 -6.34 28.15
C LEU A 321 15.05 -6.77 29.36
N ILE A 322 14.45 -7.60 30.21
CA ILE A 322 15.13 -8.25 31.33
C ILE A 322 15.38 -9.72 31.00
N LYS A 323 16.57 -10.23 31.32
CA LYS A 323 16.98 -11.61 31.02
C LYS A 323 16.08 -12.63 31.76
N ARG A 324 15.34 -13.45 31.01
CA ARG A 324 14.38 -14.45 31.54
C ARG A 324 14.82 -15.92 31.35
N SER A 325 16.12 -16.19 31.51
CA SER A 325 16.86 -17.44 31.21
C SER A 325 17.38 -17.54 29.77
N SER A 326 18.68 -17.82 29.60
CA SER A 326 19.32 -17.93 28.28
C SER A 326 19.11 -19.34 27.72
N LYS A 327 18.11 -19.53 26.87
CA LYS A 327 17.96 -20.75 26.08
C LYS A 327 18.41 -20.52 24.63
N PRO A 328 18.91 -21.54 23.93
CA PRO A 328 19.31 -21.38 22.54
C PRO A 328 18.09 -21.03 21.68
N LEU A 329 18.20 -19.95 20.89
CA LEU A 329 17.20 -19.63 19.87
C LEU A 329 17.04 -20.81 18.89
N ASN A 330 15.79 -21.15 18.59
CA ASN A 330 15.42 -22.19 17.64
C ASN A 330 16.17 -22.02 16.30
N SER A 331 16.71 -23.12 15.75
CA SER A 331 17.39 -23.12 14.45
C SER A 331 16.49 -22.64 13.31
N ALA A 332 15.18 -22.91 13.38
CA ALA A 332 14.18 -22.43 12.42
C ALA A 332 14.08 -20.90 12.41
N HIS A 333 13.97 -20.26 13.59
CA HIS A 333 13.95 -18.81 13.71
C HIS A 333 15.25 -18.17 13.21
N LYS A 334 16.41 -18.77 13.50
CA LYS A 334 17.70 -18.30 12.94
C LYS A 334 17.71 -18.35 11.42
N LYS A 335 17.20 -19.43 10.82
CA LYS A 335 17.11 -19.60 9.37
C LYS A 335 16.16 -18.56 8.75
N GLN A 336 15.02 -18.29 9.38
CA GLN A 336 14.05 -17.28 8.91
C GLN A 336 14.64 -15.86 8.95
N ILE A 337 15.26 -15.47 10.06
CA ILE A 337 15.91 -14.17 10.22
C ILE A 337 16.98 -13.94 9.12
N ARG A 338 17.84 -14.95 8.87
CA ARG A 338 18.83 -14.88 7.79
C ARG A 338 18.20 -14.86 6.40
N GLY A 339 17.10 -15.59 6.22
CA GLY A 339 16.31 -15.56 5.00
C GLY A 339 15.83 -14.15 4.67
N TYR A 340 15.30 -13.42 5.65
CA TYR A 340 14.86 -12.03 5.46
C TYR A 340 15.99 -11.13 4.94
N LEU A 341 17.23 -11.30 5.44
CA LEU A 341 18.38 -10.56 4.91
C LEU A 341 18.71 -10.96 3.46
N LEU A 342 18.69 -12.27 3.17
CA LEU A 342 19.01 -12.79 1.84
C LEU A 342 18.10 -12.18 0.76
N HIS A 343 16.80 -12.06 1.08
CA HIS A 343 15.78 -11.55 0.16
C HIS A 343 15.36 -10.10 0.44
N ILE A 344 16.12 -9.37 1.27
CA ILE A 344 15.76 -8.03 1.76
C ILE A 344 15.48 -7.04 0.62
N ARG A 345 16.16 -7.18 -0.52
CA ARG A 345 16.00 -6.30 -1.69
C ARG A 345 14.58 -6.34 -2.27
N TYR A 346 13.87 -7.46 -2.14
CA TYR A 346 12.49 -7.60 -2.60
C TYR A 346 11.52 -6.92 -1.63
N PHE A 347 11.68 -7.16 -0.33
CA PHE A 347 10.89 -6.46 0.70
C PHE A 347 11.10 -4.93 0.65
N MET A 348 12.33 -4.49 0.41
CA MET A 348 12.67 -3.08 0.26
C MET A 348 11.99 -2.44 -0.94
N THR A 349 11.84 -3.12 -2.08
CA THR A 349 11.13 -2.59 -3.25
C THR A 349 9.69 -2.21 -2.91
N LEU A 350 8.93 -3.15 -2.32
CA LEU A 350 7.53 -2.88 -1.91
C LEU A 350 7.46 -1.76 -0.87
N SER A 351 8.28 -1.86 0.18
CA SER A 351 8.27 -0.94 1.30
C SER A 351 8.70 0.49 0.90
N ALA A 352 9.63 0.64 -0.05
CA ALA A 352 10.12 1.95 -0.52
C ALA A 352 9.15 2.67 -1.47
N HIS A 353 8.01 2.07 -1.82
CA HIS A 353 6.98 2.70 -2.64
C HIS A 353 5.61 2.71 -1.94
N PRO A 354 5.40 3.67 -1.00
CA PRO A 354 4.14 3.80 -0.25
C PRO A 354 2.85 3.82 -1.08
N PRO A 355 2.79 4.42 -2.29
CA PRO A 355 1.58 4.35 -3.12
C PRO A 355 1.16 2.92 -3.46
N SER A 356 2.12 2.02 -3.73
CA SER A 356 1.81 0.60 -3.97
C SER A 356 1.23 -0.07 -2.74
N ILE A 357 1.78 0.23 -1.55
CA ILE A 357 1.24 -0.28 -0.29
C ILE A 357 -0.18 0.27 -0.05
N GLY A 358 -0.41 1.56 -0.35
CA GLY A 358 -1.74 2.17 -0.32
C GLY A 358 -2.75 1.39 -1.17
N SER A 359 -2.39 1.14 -2.43
CA SER A 359 -3.26 0.46 -3.40
C SER A 359 -3.74 -0.90 -2.88
N ILE A 360 -2.84 -1.71 -2.30
CA ILE A 360 -3.22 -3.03 -1.76
C ILE A 360 -3.98 -2.93 -0.45
N LEU A 361 -3.68 -1.97 0.43
CA LEU A 361 -4.34 -1.87 1.74
C LEU A 361 -5.86 -1.71 1.60
N TRP A 362 -6.31 -0.85 0.69
CA TRP A 362 -7.74 -0.55 0.53
C TRP A 362 -8.50 -1.58 -0.30
N SER A 363 -7.77 -2.35 -1.13
CA SER A 363 -8.34 -3.51 -1.83
C SER A 363 -8.83 -4.61 -0.87
N ILE A 364 -8.55 -4.49 0.44
CA ILE A 364 -9.12 -5.36 1.47
C ILE A 364 -10.65 -5.28 1.57
N PHE A 365 -11.25 -4.18 1.11
CA PHE A 365 -12.70 -3.98 1.08
C PHE A 365 -13.32 -4.23 -0.29
N TRP A 366 -12.49 -4.30 -1.34
CA TRP A 366 -12.91 -4.52 -2.70
C TRP A 366 -13.45 -5.94 -2.93
N GLN A 367 -14.46 -6.07 -3.78
CA GLN A 367 -15.09 -7.32 -4.19
C GLN A 367 -15.29 -7.32 -5.72
N PRO A 368 -14.83 -8.35 -6.46
CA PRO A 368 -14.83 -8.36 -7.93
C PRO A 368 -16.23 -8.29 -8.56
N ASP A 369 -17.23 -8.91 -7.94
CA ASP A 369 -18.57 -9.04 -8.51
C ASP A 369 -19.50 -7.85 -8.21
N ILE A 370 -19.01 -6.85 -7.48
CA ILE A 370 -19.80 -5.66 -7.11
C ILE A 370 -19.62 -4.59 -8.17
N ASN A 371 -20.73 -4.22 -8.81
CA ASN A 371 -20.79 -3.11 -9.74
C ASN A 371 -20.50 -1.78 -9.04
N CYS A 372 -19.88 -0.84 -9.75
CA CYS A 372 -19.48 0.47 -9.22
C CYS A 372 -20.68 1.28 -8.67
N ASN A 373 -21.89 1.11 -9.19
CA ASN A 373 -23.10 1.73 -8.65
C ASN A 373 -23.66 1.05 -7.37
N LEU A 374 -23.11 -0.09 -6.95
CA LEU A 374 -23.52 -0.86 -5.76
C LEU A 374 -22.47 -0.86 -4.64
N VAL A 375 -21.43 -0.03 -4.76
CA VAL A 375 -20.34 0.08 -3.78
C VAL A 375 -20.82 0.60 -2.43
N GLY A 376 -21.74 1.57 -2.42
CA GLY A 376 -22.32 2.16 -1.20
C GLY A 376 -22.97 1.10 -0.30
N PRO A 377 -23.93 0.30 -0.80
CA PRO A 377 -24.52 -0.80 -0.05
C PRO A 377 -23.50 -1.83 0.46
N TRP A 378 -22.52 -2.20 -0.37
CA TRP A 378 -21.45 -3.12 0.04
C TRP A 378 -20.61 -2.55 1.19
N LEU A 379 -20.05 -1.35 1.04
CA LEU A 379 -19.24 -0.70 2.08
C LEU A 379 -20.05 -0.34 3.33
N GLY A 380 -21.33 -0.01 3.17
CA GLY A 380 -22.26 0.21 4.27
C GLY A 380 -22.42 -1.05 5.14
N SER A 381 -22.53 -2.22 4.51
CA SER A 381 -22.59 -3.49 5.23
C SER A 381 -21.28 -3.82 5.97
N VAL A 382 -20.12 -3.49 5.36
CA VAL A 382 -18.80 -3.65 6.01
C VAL A 382 -18.75 -2.82 7.28
N LEU A 383 -19.11 -1.54 7.20
CA LEU A 383 -19.11 -0.66 8.36
C LEU A 383 -20.08 -1.14 9.43
N HIS A 384 -21.29 -1.56 9.05
CA HIS A 384 -22.28 -2.09 9.99
C HIS A 384 -21.74 -3.27 10.80
N VAL A 385 -21.03 -4.20 10.16
CA VAL A 385 -20.48 -5.39 10.82
C VAL A 385 -19.23 -5.08 11.66
N LEU A 386 -18.37 -4.16 11.18
CA LEU A 386 -17.10 -3.87 11.85
C LEU A 386 -17.21 -2.77 12.90
N GLU A 387 -18.21 -1.89 12.86
CA GLU A 387 -18.40 -0.80 13.82
C GLU A 387 -18.37 -1.27 15.29
N PRO A 388 -19.02 -2.39 15.67
CA PRO A 388 -18.98 -2.91 17.04
C PRO A 388 -17.58 -3.28 17.55
N ILE A 389 -16.60 -3.51 16.67
CA ILE A 389 -15.20 -3.77 17.06
C ILE A 389 -14.29 -2.55 16.83
N LEU A 390 -14.68 -1.62 15.94
CA LEU A 390 -13.96 -0.38 15.68
C LEU A 390 -14.13 0.64 16.81
N VAL A 391 -15.31 0.73 17.42
CA VAL A 391 -15.58 1.67 18.54
C VAL A 391 -14.81 1.31 19.82
N PRO A 392 -14.78 0.04 20.29
CA PRO A 392 -13.98 -0.34 21.45
C PRO A 392 -12.47 -0.52 21.14
N ASN A 393 -12.02 -0.24 19.92
CA ASN A 393 -10.64 -0.44 19.45
C ASN A 393 -10.15 -1.90 19.60
N GLU A 394 -10.97 -2.88 19.22
CA GLU A 394 -10.59 -4.30 19.16
C GLU A 394 -9.71 -4.59 17.92
N VAL A 395 -8.54 -3.95 17.85
CA VAL A 395 -7.62 -3.96 16.70
C VAL A 395 -7.22 -5.37 16.29
N GLU A 396 -6.91 -6.25 17.24
CA GLU A 396 -6.48 -7.61 16.93
C GLU A 396 -7.58 -8.41 16.22
N VAL A 397 -8.84 -8.25 16.65
CA VAL A 397 -9.99 -8.92 16.01
C VAL A 397 -10.19 -8.38 14.60
N LEU A 398 -10.11 -7.06 14.42
CA LEU A 398 -10.18 -6.43 13.10
C LEU A 398 -9.10 -6.99 12.18
N LEU A 399 -7.84 -7.03 12.62
CA LEU A 399 -6.73 -7.54 11.81
C LEU A 399 -6.91 -9.01 11.44
N LYS A 400 -7.43 -9.84 12.35
CA LYS A 400 -7.79 -11.23 12.05
C LYS A 400 -8.85 -11.32 10.96
N VAL A 401 -9.88 -10.45 10.97
CA VAL A 401 -10.87 -10.36 9.88
C VAL A 401 -10.17 -10.08 8.54
N LEU A 402 -9.30 -9.08 8.49
CA LEU A 402 -8.60 -8.68 7.26
C LEU A 402 -7.67 -9.80 6.76
N VAL A 403 -6.87 -10.41 7.64
CA VAL A 403 -5.98 -11.52 7.30
C VAL A 403 -6.75 -12.76 6.85
N SER A 404 -7.87 -13.09 7.50
CA SER A 404 -8.72 -14.22 7.09
C SER A 404 -9.39 -14.02 5.74
N ARG A 405 -9.68 -12.77 5.36
CA ARG A 405 -10.24 -12.45 4.04
C ARG A 405 -9.17 -12.46 2.96
N ARG A 406 -8.07 -11.72 3.15
CA ARG A 406 -7.03 -11.55 2.12
C ARG A 406 -5.63 -11.59 2.75
N PRO A 407 -5.05 -12.77 3.00
CA PRO A 407 -3.82 -12.94 3.77
C PRO A 407 -2.61 -12.17 3.20
N ARG A 408 -2.46 -12.15 1.86
CA ARG A 408 -1.31 -11.50 1.18
C ARG A 408 -1.25 -9.98 1.38
N ILE A 409 -2.38 -9.35 1.66
CA ILE A 409 -2.46 -7.90 1.88
C ILE A 409 -2.81 -7.55 3.34
N GLY A 410 -3.52 -8.43 4.05
CA GLY A 410 -3.89 -8.26 5.46
C GLY A 410 -2.67 -8.13 6.37
N ILE A 411 -1.56 -8.79 6.01
CA ILE A 411 -0.28 -8.65 6.70
C ILE A 411 0.27 -7.21 6.70
N TRP A 412 -0.03 -6.40 5.69
CA TRP A 412 0.35 -4.98 5.67
C TRP A 412 -0.48 -4.16 6.66
N TRP A 413 -1.76 -4.48 6.85
CA TRP A 413 -2.55 -3.89 7.94
C TRP A 413 -1.95 -4.25 9.30
N VAL A 414 -1.56 -5.51 9.52
CA VAL A 414 -0.85 -5.91 10.76
C VAL A 414 0.43 -5.10 10.93
N SER A 415 1.23 -4.96 9.86
CA SER A 415 2.46 -4.17 9.85
C SER A 415 2.24 -2.72 10.28
N LEU A 416 1.16 -2.09 9.78
CA LEU A 416 0.82 -0.72 10.13
C LEU A 416 0.37 -0.58 11.59
N PHE A 417 -0.48 -1.48 12.08
CA PHE A 417 -0.99 -1.41 13.46
C PHE A 417 0.05 -1.78 14.52
N LEU A 418 1.12 -2.52 14.16
CA LEU A 418 2.27 -2.73 15.04
C LEU A 418 3.04 -1.44 15.36
N LEU A 419 2.88 -0.40 14.54
CA LEU A 419 3.39 0.94 14.81
C LEU A 419 2.40 1.82 15.60
N GLY A 420 1.26 1.27 16.06
CA GLY A 420 0.46 1.81 17.16
C GLY A 420 -0.38 3.06 16.92
N ASP A 421 -0.47 3.59 15.69
CA ASP A 421 -1.27 4.79 15.40
C ASP A 421 -2.75 4.44 15.13
N LEU A 422 -3.63 4.78 16.07
CA LEU A 422 -5.07 4.52 15.99
C LEU A 422 -5.81 5.39 14.96
N ALA A 423 -5.19 6.43 14.41
CA ALA A 423 -5.81 7.23 13.35
C ALA A 423 -6.22 6.38 12.13
N LEU A 424 -5.58 5.23 11.95
CA LEU A 424 -5.92 4.23 10.93
C LEU A 424 -7.35 3.69 11.08
N LEU A 425 -7.89 3.58 12.30
CA LEU A 425 -9.28 3.14 12.52
C LEU A 425 -10.29 4.16 11.96
N ASP A 426 -10.00 5.46 12.13
CA ASP A 426 -10.82 6.53 11.57
C ASP A 426 -10.72 6.56 10.04
N TRP A 427 -9.57 6.22 9.47
CA TRP A 427 -9.41 6.11 8.02
C TRP A 427 -10.21 4.96 7.44
N ILE A 428 -10.29 3.82 8.14
CA ILE A 428 -11.17 2.69 7.74
C ILE A 428 -12.63 3.16 7.71
N LYS A 429 -13.12 3.82 8.77
CA LYS A 429 -14.49 4.37 8.82
C LYS A 429 -14.74 5.39 7.71
N ARG A 430 -13.75 6.24 7.43
CA ARG A 430 -13.85 7.25 6.38
C ARG A 430 -13.89 6.61 5.00
N TYR A 431 -13.03 5.63 4.74
CA TYR A 431 -12.99 4.92 3.47
C TYR A 431 -14.31 4.20 3.19
N THR A 432 -14.87 3.49 4.18
CA THR A 432 -16.16 2.78 4.01
C THR A 432 -17.35 3.73 3.82
N THR A 433 -17.25 5.00 4.25
CA THR A 433 -18.33 5.99 4.08
C THR A 433 -18.15 6.91 2.88
N ARG A 434 -16.93 7.17 2.43
CA ARG A 434 -16.63 8.22 1.43
C ARG A 434 -15.71 7.77 0.30
N MET A 435 -15.11 6.59 0.40
CA MET A 435 -13.98 6.17 -0.45
C MET A 435 -12.86 7.22 -0.45
N GLU A 436 -12.57 7.74 0.75
CA GLU A 436 -11.48 8.65 1.02
C GLU A 436 -10.78 8.15 2.27
N GLU A 437 -9.46 8.01 2.23
CA GLU A 437 -8.66 7.51 3.33
C GLU A 437 -8.39 8.63 4.34
N LYS A 438 -7.97 9.80 3.83
CA LYS A 438 -7.56 10.95 4.63
C LYS A 438 -7.88 12.25 3.91
N TYR A 439 -8.37 13.26 4.65
CA TYR A 439 -8.66 14.58 4.07
C TYR A 439 -7.38 15.25 3.56
N GLY A 440 -7.44 15.84 2.36
CA GLY A 440 -6.34 16.63 1.80
C GLY A 440 -5.16 15.80 1.28
N PHE A 441 -5.32 14.49 1.15
CA PHE A 441 -4.37 13.60 0.48
C PHE A 441 -5.04 13.04 -0.79
N GLY A 442 -4.25 12.78 -1.83
CA GLY A 442 -4.73 12.05 -3.00
C GLY A 442 -5.20 10.64 -2.61
N THR A 443 -6.05 10.03 -3.44
CA THR A 443 -6.53 8.67 -3.19
C THR A 443 -5.35 7.69 -3.18
N LEU A 444 -5.36 6.78 -2.20
CA LEU A 444 -4.42 5.66 -2.14
C LEU A 444 -5.07 4.35 -2.56
N SER A 445 -6.36 4.34 -2.85
CA SER A 445 -7.12 3.14 -3.22
C SER A 445 -7.16 2.87 -4.72
N SER A 446 -6.54 3.71 -5.54
CA SER A 446 -6.41 3.45 -6.97
C SER A 446 -5.71 2.11 -7.22
N PRO A 447 -6.28 1.22 -8.04
CA PRO A 447 -5.66 -0.06 -8.37
C PRO A 447 -4.36 0.15 -9.13
N ASP A 448 -3.41 -0.75 -8.89
CA ASP A 448 -2.13 -0.78 -9.57
C ASP A 448 -1.86 -2.21 -10.05
N PRO A 449 -2.11 -2.50 -11.34
CA PRO A 449 -1.89 -3.83 -11.90
C PRO A 449 -0.46 -4.36 -11.69
N MET A 450 0.55 -3.49 -11.63
CA MET A 450 1.92 -3.89 -11.28
C MET A 450 1.95 -4.50 -9.88
N VAL A 451 1.28 -3.89 -8.92
CA VAL A 451 1.27 -4.35 -7.52
C VAL A 451 0.41 -5.59 -7.35
N SER A 452 -0.70 -5.69 -8.10
CA SER A 452 -1.48 -6.91 -8.22
C SER A 452 -0.61 -8.09 -8.69
N ALA A 453 0.19 -7.92 -9.74
CA ALA A 453 1.15 -8.94 -10.18
C ALA A 453 2.25 -9.23 -9.14
N TRP A 454 2.79 -8.19 -8.51
CA TRP A 454 3.85 -8.33 -7.50
C TRP A 454 3.41 -9.10 -6.26
N THR A 455 2.19 -8.86 -5.80
CA THR A 455 1.66 -9.45 -4.56
C THR A 455 0.80 -10.68 -4.82
N GLY A 456 0.37 -10.92 -6.06
CA GLY A 456 -0.59 -11.95 -6.42
C GLY A 456 -2.03 -11.64 -5.97
N SER A 457 -2.31 -10.41 -5.49
CA SER A 457 -3.62 -10.01 -5.00
C SER A 457 -4.27 -9.02 -5.95
N LYS A 458 -5.32 -9.46 -6.65
CA LYS A 458 -6.10 -8.63 -7.57
C LYS A 458 -6.79 -7.46 -6.85
N GLN A 459 -6.86 -6.31 -7.47
CA GLN A 459 -7.40 -5.09 -6.86
C GLN A 459 -8.56 -4.50 -7.66
N SER A 460 -8.73 -4.93 -8.91
CA SER A 460 -9.72 -4.39 -9.81
C SER A 460 -10.15 -5.37 -10.89
N PHE A 461 -11.16 -4.97 -11.67
CA PHE A 461 -11.56 -5.68 -12.88
C PHE A 461 -10.45 -5.72 -13.97
N LEU A 462 -9.46 -4.82 -13.89
CA LEU A 462 -8.32 -4.77 -14.81
C LEU A 462 -7.36 -5.94 -14.61
N ASP A 463 -7.40 -6.62 -13.46
CA ASP A 463 -6.52 -7.74 -13.12
C ASP A 463 -7.04 -9.10 -13.59
N PHE A 464 -8.14 -9.12 -14.33
CA PHE A 464 -8.70 -10.32 -14.93
C PHE A 464 -8.44 -10.33 -16.42
N ASP A 465 -8.24 -11.53 -16.97
CA ASP A 465 -8.10 -11.74 -18.40
C ASP A 465 -9.43 -11.47 -19.13
N ASN A 466 -9.34 -11.17 -20.42
CA ASN A 466 -10.51 -11.03 -21.28
C ASN A 466 -10.75 -12.34 -22.05
N ASP A 467 -11.76 -13.07 -21.64
CA ASP A 467 -12.16 -14.34 -22.27
C ASP A 467 -13.31 -14.16 -23.27
N CYS A 468 -13.86 -12.96 -23.41
CA CYS A 468 -15.00 -12.67 -24.28
C CYS A 468 -14.56 -12.23 -25.68
N LEU A 469 -15.29 -12.70 -26.70
CA LEU A 469 -15.04 -12.39 -28.11
C LEU A 469 -16.25 -11.67 -28.71
N TYR A 470 -15.96 -10.61 -29.48
CA TYR A 470 -16.95 -9.75 -30.13
C TYR A 470 -16.69 -9.67 -31.64
N PRO A 471 -16.91 -10.75 -32.41
CA PRO A 471 -16.60 -10.76 -33.84
C PRO A 471 -17.53 -9.88 -34.70
N LYS A 472 -18.81 -9.71 -34.32
CA LYS A 472 -19.81 -9.00 -35.14
C LYS A 472 -19.98 -7.55 -34.70
N LEU A 473 -20.32 -6.68 -35.64
CA LEU A 473 -20.59 -5.26 -35.37
C LEU A 473 -21.79 -5.03 -34.44
N SER A 474 -22.75 -5.96 -34.44
CA SER A 474 -23.94 -5.93 -33.57
C SER A 474 -23.69 -6.51 -32.18
N ASP A 475 -22.48 -7.01 -31.90
CA ASP A 475 -22.21 -7.60 -30.60
C ASP A 475 -22.15 -6.51 -29.52
N LEU A 476 -22.70 -6.82 -28.34
CA LEU A 476 -22.73 -5.92 -27.20
C LEU A 476 -21.45 -6.11 -26.38
N VAL A 477 -20.50 -5.19 -26.55
CA VAL A 477 -19.25 -5.14 -25.80
C VAL A 477 -19.55 -4.69 -24.38
N SER A 478 -19.12 -5.47 -23.39
CA SER A 478 -19.33 -5.07 -21.99
C SER A 478 -18.46 -3.84 -21.65
N THR A 479 -18.97 -2.95 -20.80
CA THR A 479 -18.20 -1.78 -20.33
C THR A 479 -16.89 -2.22 -19.65
N VAL A 480 -16.89 -3.37 -18.99
CA VAL A 480 -15.72 -3.96 -18.33
C VAL A 480 -14.63 -4.25 -19.35
N ASP A 481 -14.97 -4.95 -20.43
CA ASP A 481 -14.01 -5.37 -21.44
C ASP A 481 -13.54 -4.19 -22.30
N LEU A 482 -14.44 -3.24 -22.59
CA LEU A 482 -14.11 -1.98 -23.24
C LEU A 482 -13.05 -1.19 -22.47
N LEU A 483 -13.29 -0.93 -21.17
CA LEU A 483 -12.36 -0.17 -20.34
C LEU A 483 -11.04 -0.93 -20.11
N ARG A 484 -11.07 -2.26 -20.03
CA ARG A 484 -9.86 -3.08 -19.96
C ARG A 484 -9.02 -2.95 -21.24
N CYS A 485 -9.64 -3.06 -22.42
CA CYS A 485 -8.94 -2.90 -23.69
C CYS A 485 -8.34 -1.50 -23.83
N ARG A 486 -9.10 -0.45 -23.48
CA ARG A 486 -8.57 0.94 -23.46
C ARG A 486 -7.37 1.08 -22.51
N PHE A 487 -7.44 0.49 -21.32
CA PHE A 487 -6.31 0.46 -20.39
C PHE A 487 -5.08 -0.26 -20.97
N ASP A 488 -5.28 -1.42 -21.59
CA ASP A 488 -4.20 -2.22 -22.21
C ASP A 488 -3.57 -1.55 -23.43
N PHE A 489 -4.35 -0.73 -24.12
CA PHE A 489 -3.87 0.14 -25.17
C PHE A 489 -3.00 1.29 -24.61
N LYS A 490 -3.32 1.78 -23.41
CA LYS A 490 -2.69 2.94 -22.74
C LYS A 490 -1.89 2.58 -21.48
N LEU A 491 -1.17 1.45 -21.46
CA LEU A 491 -0.43 1.00 -20.26
C LEU A 491 0.59 2.00 -19.66
N GLN A 492 1.00 3.02 -20.42
CA GLN A 492 1.93 4.06 -19.95
C GLN A 492 1.22 5.30 -19.37
N ASP A 493 -0.09 5.42 -19.57
CA ASP A 493 -0.86 6.56 -19.11
C ASP A 493 -1.08 6.50 -17.59
N THR A 494 -0.99 7.66 -16.97
CA THR A 494 -1.07 7.84 -15.51
C THR A 494 -2.49 8.08 -15.01
N THR A 495 -3.43 8.42 -15.88
CA THR A 495 -4.82 8.78 -15.51
C THR A 495 -5.77 7.59 -15.54
N SER A 496 -5.41 6.49 -16.20
CA SER A 496 -6.35 5.42 -16.60
C SER A 496 -6.71 4.38 -15.52
N THR A 497 -6.21 4.50 -14.28
CA THR A 497 -6.36 3.45 -13.25
C THR A 497 -7.19 3.86 -12.03
N ALA A 498 -8.03 4.89 -12.11
CA ALA A 498 -8.76 5.33 -10.91
C ALA A 498 -9.84 4.33 -10.45
N LEU A 499 -10.47 3.61 -11.38
CA LEU A 499 -11.62 2.74 -11.09
C LEU A 499 -11.23 1.29 -10.74
N SER A 500 -11.44 0.88 -9.49
CA SER A 500 -11.25 -0.51 -9.04
C SER A 500 -12.50 -1.40 -9.22
N TRP A 501 -13.68 -0.82 -9.00
CA TRP A 501 -14.96 -1.55 -8.97
C TRP A 501 -15.47 -1.87 -10.36
N ARG A 502 -16.30 -2.91 -10.48
CA ARG A 502 -16.74 -3.42 -11.79
C ARG A 502 -17.62 -2.39 -12.53
N PRO A 503 -17.22 -1.95 -13.74
CA PRO A 503 -18.09 -1.17 -14.61
C PRO A 503 -19.34 -1.96 -14.99
N PHE A 504 -20.47 -1.27 -15.21
CA PHE A 504 -21.71 -1.91 -15.67
C PHE A 504 -22.16 -1.33 -17.02
N GLY A 505 -23.04 -2.06 -17.70
CA GLY A 505 -23.55 -1.71 -19.02
C GLY A 505 -22.80 -2.37 -20.17
N CYS A 506 -23.23 -2.03 -21.38
CA CYS A 506 -22.65 -2.49 -22.63
C CYS A 506 -22.89 -1.47 -23.74
N MET A 507 -22.13 -1.61 -24.83
CA MET A 507 -22.26 -0.79 -26.03
C MET A 507 -22.14 -1.68 -27.26
N GLU A 508 -22.88 -1.38 -28.33
CA GLU A 508 -22.67 -2.06 -29.61
C GLU A 508 -21.26 -1.82 -30.13
N LYS A 509 -20.60 -2.88 -30.60
CA LYS A 509 -19.23 -2.81 -31.14
C LYS A 509 -19.08 -1.77 -32.26
N CYS A 510 -20.12 -1.55 -33.07
CA CYS A 510 -20.10 -0.54 -34.13
C CYS A 510 -19.85 0.90 -33.62
N LEU A 511 -20.08 1.16 -32.33
CA LEU A 511 -19.84 2.44 -31.66
C LEU A 511 -18.49 2.49 -30.93
N VAL A 512 -17.77 1.37 -30.88
CA VAL A 512 -16.46 1.24 -30.22
C VAL A 512 -15.35 1.60 -31.19
N GLU A 513 -14.27 2.19 -30.67
CA GLU A 513 -13.13 2.64 -31.46
C GLU A 513 -12.42 1.51 -32.22
N LEU A 514 -12.05 1.76 -33.48
CA LEU A 514 -11.44 0.77 -34.37
C LEU A 514 -10.09 0.26 -33.84
N GLU A 515 -9.35 1.09 -33.11
CA GLU A 515 -8.01 0.81 -32.58
C GLU A 515 -7.99 -0.40 -31.64
N ILE A 516 -9.09 -0.66 -30.94
CA ILE A 516 -9.20 -1.75 -29.97
C ILE A 516 -9.95 -2.98 -30.49
N TRP A 517 -10.50 -2.93 -31.72
CA TRP A 517 -11.17 -4.08 -32.33
C TRP A 517 -10.30 -5.34 -32.39
N PRO A 518 -8.99 -5.29 -32.71
CA PRO A 518 -8.16 -6.49 -32.70
C PRO A 518 -8.13 -7.20 -31.33
N GLN A 519 -8.23 -6.44 -30.23
CA GLN A 519 -8.28 -6.99 -28.87
C GLN A 519 -9.66 -7.52 -28.50
N LEU A 520 -10.73 -6.97 -29.08
CA LEU A 520 -12.11 -7.44 -28.86
C LEU A 520 -12.46 -8.66 -29.71
N GLU A 521 -11.76 -8.87 -30.83
CA GLU A 521 -11.96 -9.98 -31.76
C GLU A 521 -11.04 -11.18 -31.48
N SER A 522 -10.09 -11.06 -30.55
CA SER A 522 -9.15 -12.13 -30.19
C SER A 522 -9.05 -12.32 -28.69
N THR A 523 -8.80 -13.56 -28.25
CA THR A 523 -8.45 -13.83 -26.87
C THR A 523 -7.02 -13.37 -26.64
N TYR A 524 -6.80 -12.60 -25.57
CA TYR A 524 -5.47 -12.18 -25.18
C TYR A 524 -5.34 -12.19 -23.65
N THR A 525 -4.12 -12.49 -23.21
CA THR A 525 -3.77 -12.44 -21.79
C THR A 525 -2.69 -11.38 -21.58
N ARG A 526 -2.85 -10.57 -20.54
CA ARG A 526 -1.82 -9.59 -20.13
C ARG A 526 -1.05 -10.16 -18.94
N ARG A 527 0.15 -10.65 -19.19
CA ARG A 527 1.00 -11.26 -18.16
C ARG A 527 2.12 -10.33 -17.75
N TYR A 528 2.37 -10.18 -16.45
CA TYR A 528 3.56 -9.51 -15.98
C TYR A 528 4.80 -10.33 -16.36
N SER A 529 5.79 -9.68 -16.97
CA SER A 529 7.00 -10.34 -17.47
C SER A 529 8.23 -10.01 -16.62
N ALA A 530 8.48 -8.72 -16.39
CA ALA A 530 9.64 -8.24 -15.65
C ALA A 530 9.48 -6.78 -15.24
N PHE A 531 10.37 -6.30 -14.37
CA PHE A 531 10.58 -4.89 -14.10
C PHE A 531 11.92 -4.43 -14.68
N VAL A 532 11.93 -3.27 -15.33
CA VAL A 532 13.14 -2.69 -15.93
C VAL A 532 13.60 -1.51 -15.10
N TRP A 533 14.77 -1.63 -14.47
CA TRP A 533 15.39 -0.57 -13.67
C TRP A 533 16.26 0.37 -14.53
N TYR A 534 16.14 1.68 -14.33
CA TYR A 534 16.93 2.72 -15.02
C TYR A 534 17.97 3.35 -14.08
N PRO A 535 19.14 3.80 -14.61
CA PRO A 535 19.49 3.99 -16.03
C PRO A 535 20.09 2.77 -16.73
N GLU A 536 20.59 1.77 -16.01
CA GLU A 536 21.34 0.64 -16.57
C GLU A 536 20.48 -0.35 -17.39
N LYS A 537 19.15 -0.20 -17.38
CA LYS A 537 18.17 -1.11 -18.00
C LYS A 537 18.36 -2.56 -17.50
N ASN A 538 18.42 -2.73 -16.18
CA ASN A 538 18.49 -4.04 -15.55
C ASN A 538 17.10 -4.67 -15.49
N PHE A 539 16.93 -5.83 -16.10
CA PHE A 539 15.68 -6.59 -16.08
C PHE A 539 15.64 -7.51 -14.86
N ASP A 540 14.54 -7.46 -14.11
CA ASP A 540 14.29 -8.33 -12.96
C ASP A 540 12.94 -9.02 -13.14
N LYS A 541 12.92 -10.35 -13.18
CA LYS A 541 11.70 -11.15 -13.44
C LYS A 541 10.78 -11.28 -12.23
N GLY A 542 11.17 -10.78 -11.06
CA GLY A 542 10.42 -10.91 -9.82
C GLY A 542 10.90 -12.04 -8.92
N PHE A 543 10.45 -12.03 -7.66
CA PHE A 543 10.94 -12.92 -6.60
C PHE A 543 10.77 -14.40 -6.94
N ARG A 544 9.57 -14.83 -7.37
CA ARG A 544 9.26 -16.22 -7.71
C ARG A 544 10.17 -16.75 -8.81
N GLU A 545 10.27 -16.04 -9.92
CA GLU A 545 11.08 -16.44 -11.08
C GLU A 545 12.59 -16.44 -10.75
N ASN A 546 13.07 -15.45 -10.00
CA ASN A 546 14.50 -15.33 -9.69
C ASN A 546 14.99 -16.33 -8.65
N THR A 547 14.14 -16.69 -7.68
CA THR A 547 14.55 -17.51 -6.52
C THR A 547 14.01 -18.93 -6.55
N GLY A 548 12.99 -19.21 -7.38
CA GLY A 548 12.22 -20.45 -7.36
C GLY A 548 11.37 -20.62 -6.09
N GLN A 549 11.35 -19.64 -5.18
CA GLN A 549 10.57 -19.68 -3.94
C GLN A 549 9.25 -18.97 -4.16
N HIS A 550 8.15 -19.65 -3.82
CA HIS A 550 6.83 -19.04 -3.82
C HIS A 550 5.90 -19.82 -2.89
N ILE A 551 5.11 -19.10 -2.10
CA ILE A 551 4.06 -19.70 -1.28
C ILE A 551 2.78 -19.77 -2.13
N MET A 552 2.51 -20.95 -2.70
CA MET A 552 1.40 -21.17 -3.63
C MET A 552 0.04 -21.08 -2.95
N ASP A 553 -0.12 -21.68 -1.76
CA ASP A 553 -1.42 -21.94 -1.14
C ASP A 553 -1.90 -20.81 -0.21
N VAL A 554 -1.91 -19.58 -0.74
CA VAL A 554 -2.39 -18.39 0.01
C VAL A 554 -3.43 -17.65 -0.83
N PRO A 555 -4.60 -18.27 -1.12
CA PRO A 555 -5.65 -17.64 -1.89
C PRO A 555 -6.39 -16.58 -1.07
N ASP A 556 -6.92 -15.56 -1.77
CA ASP A 556 -7.90 -14.66 -1.17
C ASP A 556 -9.25 -15.39 -1.00
N ASN A 557 -9.93 -15.14 0.11
CA ASN A 557 -11.28 -15.60 0.35
C ASN A 557 -12.28 -14.50 -0.06
N LEU A 558 -12.66 -14.52 -1.34
CA LEU A 558 -13.60 -13.57 -1.95
C LEU A 558 -14.99 -14.19 -2.21
N ALA A 559 -15.28 -15.36 -1.63
CA ALA A 559 -16.60 -15.96 -1.76
C ALA A 559 -17.67 -15.10 -1.07
N ILE A 560 -18.77 -14.85 -1.78
CA ILE A 560 -19.92 -14.13 -1.23
C ILE A 560 -20.79 -15.11 -0.46
N HIS A 561 -21.12 -14.76 0.78
CA HIS A 561 -22.05 -15.51 1.61
C HIS A 561 -23.45 -14.89 1.55
N THR A 562 -24.47 -15.75 1.64
CA THR A 562 -25.88 -15.33 1.66
C THR A 562 -26.54 -15.71 2.98
N SER A 563 -27.31 -14.80 3.55
CA SER A 563 -28.16 -15.06 4.72
C SER A 563 -29.63 -15.18 4.30
N THR A 564 -30.38 -16.07 4.92
CA THR A 564 -31.84 -16.20 4.72
C THR A 564 -32.65 -15.25 5.60
N LYS A 565 -32.01 -14.50 6.50
CA LYS A 565 -32.68 -13.57 7.42
C LYS A 565 -32.81 -12.20 6.78
N GLN A 566 -34.05 -11.72 6.69
CA GLN A 566 -34.40 -10.38 6.24
C GLN A 566 -34.39 -9.45 7.47
N GLU A 567 -33.32 -8.68 7.64
CA GLU A 567 -33.24 -7.61 8.65
C GLU A 567 -33.76 -6.28 8.07
N ASN A 568 -34.21 -5.37 8.95
CA ASN A 568 -34.87 -4.11 8.59
C ASN A 568 -33.96 -3.21 7.73
N SER A 569 -34.57 -2.41 6.86
CA SER A 569 -33.83 -1.46 6.00
C SER A 569 -33.11 -0.42 6.84
N HIS A 570 -31.78 -0.43 6.79
CA HIS A 570 -30.95 0.64 7.34
C HIS A 570 -30.84 1.78 6.32
N PRO A 571 -30.76 3.05 6.74
CA PRO A 571 -30.46 4.15 5.82
C PRO A 571 -29.06 3.94 5.22
N LEU A 572 -29.00 3.70 3.91
CA LEU A 572 -27.76 3.40 3.20
C LEU A 572 -27.15 4.66 2.61
N ASN A 573 -25.84 4.82 2.79
CA ASN A 573 -25.09 5.90 2.21
C ASN A 573 -24.69 5.56 0.75
N MET A 574 -25.32 6.23 -0.21
CA MET A 574 -25.08 6.02 -1.64
C MET A 574 -23.92 6.83 -2.21
N ARG A 575 -23.24 7.66 -1.41
CA ARG A 575 -22.11 8.48 -1.88
C ARG A 575 -20.98 7.66 -2.53
N PRO A 576 -20.53 6.51 -1.97
CA PRO A 576 -19.51 5.67 -2.62
C PRO A 576 -19.95 5.15 -4.00
N SER A 577 -21.22 4.77 -4.14
CA SER A 577 -21.81 4.35 -5.42
C SER A 577 -21.80 5.47 -6.44
N LYS A 578 -22.27 6.67 -6.06
CA LYS A 578 -22.26 7.86 -6.94
C LYS A 578 -20.84 8.16 -7.40
N ARG A 579 -19.86 8.18 -6.48
CA ARG A 579 -18.45 8.46 -6.79
C ARG A 579 -17.86 7.45 -7.78
N SER A 580 -17.97 6.15 -7.49
CA SER A 580 -17.41 5.11 -8.36
C SER A 580 -18.08 5.10 -9.74
N THR A 581 -19.36 5.47 -9.81
CA THR A 581 -20.08 5.61 -11.08
C THR A 581 -19.61 6.83 -11.85
N CYS A 582 -19.33 7.96 -11.19
CA CYS A 582 -18.72 9.12 -11.84
C CYS A 582 -17.33 8.79 -12.39
N GLU A 583 -16.50 8.05 -11.64
CA GLU A 583 -15.18 7.56 -12.10
C GLU A 583 -15.32 6.63 -13.33
N MET A 584 -16.33 5.75 -13.35
CA MET A 584 -16.66 4.96 -14.54
C MET A 584 -16.99 5.83 -15.75
N ILE A 585 -17.86 6.83 -15.58
CA ILE A 585 -18.23 7.75 -16.66
C ILE A 585 -17.02 8.55 -17.14
N GLU A 586 -16.14 8.98 -16.23
CA GLU A 586 -14.91 9.71 -16.55
C GLU A 586 -13.97 8.93 -17.47
N HIS A 587 -13.89 7.61 -17.29
CA HIS A 587 -13.12 6.73 -18.19
C HIS A 587 -13.88 6.38 -19.47
N LEU A 588 -15.21 6.32 -19.41
CA LEU A 588 -16.03 6.00 -20.57
C LEU A 588 -16.05 7.11 -21.63
N VAL A 589 -16.05 8.38 -21.21
CA VAL A 589 -16.01 9.51 -22.14
C VAL A 589 -14.68 9.62 -22.89
N GLU A 590 -13.62 8.97 -22.41
CA GLU A 590 -12.31 8.99 -23.04
C GLU A 590 -12.10 7.79 -23.97
N ASP A 591 -11.81 8.06 -25.24
CA ASP A 591 -11.54 7.04 -26.24
C ASP A 591 -10.11 6.47 -26.15
N ALA A 592 -9.78 5.45 -26.96
CA ALA A 592 -8.45 4.85 -27.01
C ALA A 592 -7.33 5.82 -27.43
N GLY A 593 -7.66 6.89 -28.15
CA GLY A 593 -6.73 7.95 -28.56
C GLY A 593 -6.50 9.03 -27.48
N GLY A 594 -7.32 9.06 -26.43
CA GLY A 594 -7.27 10.08 -25.38
C GLY A 594 -8.20 11.27 -25.60
N SER A 595 -9.01 11.25 -26.66
CA SER A 595 -10.03 12.29 -26.88
C SER A 595 -11.24 12.04 -25.97
N ARG A 596 -11.81 13.12 -25.43
CA ARG A 596 -12.91 13.08 -24.46
C ARG A 596 -14.18 13.62 -25.09
N ASN A 597 -15.21 12.78 -25.20
CA ASN A 597 -16.51 13.14 -25.74
C ASN A 597 -17.62 12.35 -25.05
N TRP A 598 -18.77 12.99 -24.79
CA TRP A 598 -19.95 12.32 -24.24
C TRP A 598 -20.44 11.15 -25.11
N ALA A 599 -20.30 11.25 -26.44
CA ALA A 599 -20.68 10.19 -27.37
C ALA A 599 -19.96 8.85 -27.06
N ASN A 600 -18.72 8.92 -26.56
CA ASN A 600 -17.91 7.76 -26.23
C ASN A 600 -18.46 6.99 -25.03
N ALA A 601 -19.35 7.59 -24.22
CA ALA A 601 -19.94 6.93 -23.07
C ALA A 601 -21.01 5.89 -23.43
N GLY A 602 -21.54 5.91 -24.66
CA GLY A 602 -22.52 4.91 -25.12
C GLY A 602 -23.86 4.98 -24.41
N LEU A 603 -24.16 6.06 -23.69
CA LEU A 603 -25.42 6.23 -22.99
C LEU A 603 -26.45 6.90 -23.91
N PRO A 604 -27.65 6.32 -24.10
CA PRO A 604 -28.69 6.87 -24.96
C PRO A 604 -29.39 8.11 -24.35
N VAL A 605 -28.98 8.54 -23.16
CA VAL A 605 -29.59 9.62 -22.38
C VAL A 605 -28.66 10.83 -22.35
N LEU A 606 -29.23 12.03 -22.50
CA LEU A 606 -28.49 13.28 -22.35
C LEU A 606 -27.91 13.41 -20.93
N ARG A 607 -26.64 13.84 -20.81
CA ARG A 607 -25.94 14.09 -19.53
C ARG A 607 -26.81 14.86 -18.52
N THR A 608 -27.54 15.88 -18.98
CA THR A 608 -28.38 16.75 -18.14
C THR A 608 -29.58 16.05 -17.48
N ARG A 609 -29.94 14.83 -17.92
CA ARG A 609 -31.03 14.05 -17.34
C ARG A 609 -30.55 13.02 -16.32
N LEU A 610 -29.23 12.83 -16.18
CA LEU A 610 -28.61 11.87 -15.27
C LEU A 610 -28.35 12.55 -13.93
N LYS A 611 -29.14 12.22 -12.91
CA LYS A 611 -29.12 12.87 -11.59
C LYS A 611 -27.76 12.73 -10.91
N TRP A 612 -27.14 11.57 -11.02
CA TRP A 612 -25.82 11.33 -10.42
C TRP A 612 -24.71 12.16 -11.06
N LEU A 613 -24.94 12.74 -12.25
CA LEU A 613 -23.97 13.56 -12.97
C LEU A 613 -24.28 15.07 -12.94
N HIS A 614 -25.30 15.52 -12.19
CA HIS A 614 -25.72 16.93 -12.20
C HIS A 614 -24.59 17.91 -11.85
N ASP A 615 -23.71 17.54 -10.90
CA ASP A 615 -22.58 18.37 -10.45
C ASP A 615 -21.23 17.79 -10.89
N TRP A 616 -21.23 16.86 -11.85
CA TRP A 616 -20.02 16.24 -12.35
C TRP A 616 -19.39 17.12 -13.43
N GLU A 617 -18.22 17.68 -13.19
CA GLU A 617 -17.49 18.60 -14.09
C GLU A 617 -16.46 17.89 -14.99
N GLY A 618 -16.49 16.55 -15.09
CA GLY A 618 -15.40 15.78 -15.72
C GLY A 618 -15.20 15.96 -17.23
N LEU A 619 -16.06 16.72 -17.91
CA LEU A 619 -15.86 17.18 -19.28
C LEU A 619 -15.42 18.65 -19.37
N ASP A 620 -15.60 19.41 -18.29
CA ASP A 620 -15.38 20.86 -18.23
C ASP A 620 -13.96 21.20 -17.73
N THR A 621 -13.17 20.20 -17.32
CA THR A 621 -11.84 20.34 -16.71
C THR A 621 -10.69 20.72 -17.67
N MET A 622 -10.96 21.06 -18.93
CA MET A 622 -9.95 21.64 -19.84
C MET A 622 -10.40 22.87 -20.64
N ASP A 623 -11.68 23.26 -20.55
CA ASP A 623 -12.13 24.55 -21.08
C ASP A 623 -12.17 25.54 -19.91
N GLY A 624 -11.00 26.11 -19.60
CA GLY A 624 -10.96 27.36 -18.83
C GLY A 624 -11.89 28.38 -19.50
N PRO A 625 -12.57 29.25 -18.73
CA PRO A 625 -13.52 30.20 -19.31
C PRO A 625 -12.81 30.96 -20.43
N VAL A 626 -13.42 30.98 -21.61
CA VAL A 626 -13.03 31.87 -22.70
C VAL A 626 -13.09 33.28 -22.13
N VAL A 627 -11.94 33.78 -21.70
CA VAL A 627 -11.75 35.20 -21.45
C VAL A 627 -11.83 35.82 -22.82
N GLU A 628 -13.00 36.36 -23.15
CA GLU A 628 -13.16 37.32 -24.24
C GLU A 628 -12.28 38.53 -23.94
N LYS A 629 -11.01 38.44 -24.36
CA LYS A 629 -10.06 39.46 -24.79
C LYS A 629 -8.65 38.87 -24.72
N GLU A 630 -8.26 38.17 -25.78
CA GLU A 630 -6.84 38.04 -26.10
C GLU A 630 -6.35 39.39 -26.62
N GLU A 631 -5.69 40.16 -25.75
CA GLU A 631 -4.59 41.01 -26.21
C GLU A 631 -3.53 40.07 -26.78
N THR A 632 -3.21 40.28 -28.07
CA THR A 632 -2.23 39.53 -28.86
C THR A 632 -0.94 39.31 -28.09
N ARG A 633 -0.77 38.12 -27.49
CA ARG A 633 0.50 37.70 -26.91
C ARG A 633 1.45 37.38 -28.06
N THR A 634 2.55 38.11 -28.12
CA THR A 634 3.65 37.84 -29.05
C THR A 634 4.20 36.42 -28.83
N PRO A 635 4.52 35.69 -29.91
CA PRO A 635 5.10 34.35 -29.82
C PRO A 635 6.42 34.37 -29.03
N SER A 636 6.73 33.25 -28.37
CA SER A 636 7.98 33.14 -27.62
C SER A 636 9.19 33.30 -28.56
N TRP A 637 10.30 33.85 -28.04
CA TRP A 637 11.55 34.03 -28.81
C TRP A 637 12.03 32.75 -29.49
N PHE A 638 11.70 31.59 -28.92
CA PHE A 638 11.99 30.27 -29.48
C PHE A 638 11.13 29.98 -30.72
N LEU A 639 9.82 30.26 -30.65
CA LEU A 639 8.91 30.11 -31.79
C LEU A 639 9.28 31.09 -32.91
N GLU A 640 9.62 32.33 -32.57
CA GLU A 640 10.12 33.31 -33.54
C GLU A 640 11.43 32.85 -34.19
N SER A 641 12.33 32.22 -33.44
CA SER A 641 13.60 31.72 -33.98
C SER A 641 13.41 30.48 -34.87
N TRP A 642 12.41 29.66 -34.60
CA TRP A 642 12.04 28.49 -35.41
C TRP A 642 11.33 28.90 -36.71
N ILE A 643 10.37 29.83 -36.63
CA ILE A 643 9.68 30.41 -37.80
C ILE A 643 10.68 31.11 -38.73
N ASN A 644 11.69 31.78 -38.17
CA ASN A 644 12.73 32.47 -38.94
C ASN A 644 13.84 31.53 -39.47
N GLY A 645 13.65 30.21 -39.43
CA GLY A 645 14.52 29.25 -40.13
C GLY A 645 15.96 29.16 -39.60
N LYS A 646 16.26 29.67 -38.40
CA LYS A 646 17.63 29.68 -37.83
C LYS A 646 18.17 28.28 -37.49
N PHE A 647 17.37 27.23 -37.60
CA PHE A 647 17.73 25.86 -37.24
C PHE A 647 17.62 24.85 -38.39
N CYS A 648 17.56 25.31 -39.65
CA CYS A 648 17.54 24.43 -40.82
C CYS A 648 18.67 24.72 -41.82
N SER A 649 19.83 24.11 -41.60
CA SER A 649 20.78 23.59 -42.61
C SER A 649 21.91 22.92 -41.84
N GLU A 650 22.16 21.62 -41.98
CA GLU A 650 23.03 21.08 -43.04
C GLU A 650 22.56 19.68 -43.46
N SER A 651 22.10 19.56 -44.70
CA SER A 651 22.06 18.30 -45.44
C SER A 651 23.35 18.20 -46.25
N HIS A 652 24.21 17.23 -45.90
CA HIS A 652 25.32 16.82 -46.75
C HIS A 652 24.81 16.30 -48.10
N GLY A 653 25.06 17.05 -49.16
CA GLY A 653 25.07 16.57 -50.52
C GLY A 653 26.47 16.10 -50.88
N ILE A 654 26.64 14.80 -51.10
CA ILE A 654 27.79 14.22 -51.77
C ILE A 654 27.40 14.11 -53.24
N GLU A 655 28.06 14.87 -54.11
CA GLU A 655 28.19 14.53 -55.53
C GLU A 655 29.51 15.08 -56.09
N GLU A 656 30.03 14.31 -57.04
CA GLU A 656 31.39 14.24 -57.58
C GLU A 656 31.90 15.51 -58.28
N SER A 657 33.22 15.73 -58.26
CA SER A 657 34.03 15.91 -59.50
C SER A 657 35.53 16.12 -59.20
N VAL A 658 36.33 15.23 -59.81
CA VAL A 658 37.47 15.50 -60.71
C VAL A 658 38.45 16.62 -60.32
N ASP A 659 39.59 16.25 -59.74
CA ASP A 659 40.94 16.25 -60.38
C ASP A 659 41.99 15.61 -59.45
#